data_AF-A0A7L6WN54-F1
#
_entry.id   AF-A0A7L6WN54-F1
#
_cell.length_a   1.000
_cell.length_b   1.000
_cell.length_c   1.000
_cell.angle_alpha   90.00
_cell.angle_beta   90.00
_cell.angle_gamma   90.00
#
_symmetry.space_group_name_H-M   'P 1'
#
loop_
_entity.id
_entity.type
_entity.pdbx_description
1 polymer ?
#
loop_
_entity_poly.entity_id
_entity_poly.type
_entity_poly.pdbx_seq_one_letter_code
_entity_poly.pdbx_strand_id
1 'polypeptide(L)'
;MKFNQFSYIPVSPEMACQELRSLGFEVSLDASAKANFEAFVRKYFLFFEDTDLALKNWIADTETDLLTFFQSDRPLTADVFGLVALQMLGFVPNVDFTDSAAFLEEMAFPITFDGSLNNLHQLLATRTQSGNTLIDQLVAQDLIPVSNNYVFFNGKSLATFDTNQLHREVVYVETPVDTDKDGQLDLVKVTILRPDVDFPVPAMMTASPYQQGTNEPASDKLTHKMEGDLLVKPAGEISLSQPEIKTPEADLTHINPVTKAQERFAHTDTYTLNDYMLARGVASIYVSGVGTFNSEGFMTSGDYQQVLAYKAVIDWLNGRARAFTSRSRQHTITADWASGKVTTTGLSYLGTMSNALATTGVDGLEMVIAEAGISSWYDYYRENGLLVSPGGYPGENLDTLTEFTYSRALLAGEYLRHQKDYQAYLKELSTAIDRKHGDYNQFWHDRNYVQFADRVKATVVFTHGSQDWNVKPINVYQMFNALPDTLEKHLFFHNGAHVYMNAWQSIDFRESMNALICQKLLGLENGYTLPTVIWQNNQSEQTWEVLDNFGHDNGKNIQLGEAEASIANHYEEETFTKYGKAYQSFKDDLFADKANAITLDFELDQDIQINGRVHLELKVKSSTNRGLISAQVLELGDKKYLAPIPALKRMNLDNGRLFKEEALRELPFKQAKYRVITKGHLNLQNRKDLLTIEDVSPNEWMTIGLDLQPTIYKLNKGDKLRLVLYTTDFEHTIRDNSDYELTVDLSQSQMTLPY
;
A
#
# COMPACT_ATOMS: atom_id res chain seq x y z
N MET A 1 5.97 15.09 17.45
CA MET A 1 4.85 14.23 17.06
C MET A 1 3.71 15.15 16.67
N LYS A 2 2.93 14.85 15.63
CA LYS A 2 1.66 15.53 15.35
C LYS A 2 0.52 14.52 15.28
N PHE A 3 -0.63 14.87 15.82
CA PHE A 3 -1.84 14.06 15.76
C PHE A 3 -2.58 14.32 14.45
N ASN A 4 -2.88 13.25 13.71
CA ASN A 4 -3.84 13.26 12.62
C ASN A 4 -4.80 12.10 12.92
N GLN A 5 -5.96 12.42 13.49
CA GLN A 5 -6.92 11.45 14.00
C GLN A 5 -8.09 11.31 13.04
N PHE A 6 -8.05 10.29 12.19
CA PHE A 6 -9.11 9.97 11.23
C PHE A 6 -10.02 8.85 11.70
N SER A 7 -9.66 8.14 12.78
CA SER A 7 -10.40 6.98 13.26
C SER A 7 -11.47 7.31 14.30
N TYR A 8 -11.40 8.46 14.97
CA TYR A 8 -12.32 8.79 16.06
C TYR A 8 -13.74 9.06 15.53
N ILE A 9 -14.73 8.39 16.14
CA ILE A 9 -16.15 8.60 15.82
C ILE A 9 -16.76 9.48 16.92
N PRO A 10 -17.19 10.71 16.62
CA PRO A 10 -17.88 11.54 17.61
C PRO A 10 -19.18 10.87 18.08
N VAL A 11 -19.44 10.92 19.38
CA VAL A 11 -20.64 10.32 20.01
C VAL A 11 -21.35 11.33 20.91
N SER A 12 -22.60 11.07 21.28
CA SER A 12 -23.30 11.85 22.32
C SER A 12 -22.65 11.64 23.70
N PRO A 13 -22.75 12.60 24.65
CA PRO A 13 -22.28 12.43 26.02
C PRO A 13 -22.84 11.20 26.74
N GLU A 14 -24.08 10.80 26.45
CA GLU A 14 -24.73 9.61 27.01
C GLU A 14 -24.02 8.34 26.56
N MET A 15 -23.74 8.24 25.26
CA MET A 15 -22.98 7.13 24.68
C MET A 15 -21.54 7.11 25.21
N ALA A 16 -20.86 8.27 25.28
CA ALA A 16 -19.54 8.37 25.88
C ALA A 16 -19.54 7.84 27.33
N CYS A 17 -20.54 8.23 28.14
CA CYS A 17 -20.71 7.74 29.50
C CYS A 17 -20.94 6.22 29.54
N GLN A 18 -21.77 5.69 28.63
CA GLN A 18 -22.07 4.27 28.55
C GLN A 18 -20.83 3.45 28.20
N GLU A 19 -20.10 3.84 27.16
CA GLU A 19 -18.90 3.14 26.72
C GLU A 19 -17.80 3.19 27.80
N LEU A 20 -17.56 4.36 28.41
CA LEU A 20 -16.62 4.50 29.53
C LEU A 20 -17.01 3.59 30.71
N ARG A 21 -18.29 3.55 31.10
CA ARG A 21 -18.76 2.66 32.19
C ARG A 21 -18.61 1.19 31.83
N SER A 22 -18.81 0.82 30.57
CA SER A 22 -18.64 -0.57 30.11
C SER A 22 -17.20 -1.08 30.25
N LEU A 23 -16.22 -0.16 30.18
CA LEU A 23 -14.80 -0.41 30.44
C LEU A 23 -14.43 -0.30 31.93
N GLY A 24 -15.40 -0.07 32.82
CA GLY A 24 -15.18 0.01 34.26
C GLY A 24 -14.68 1.36 34.77
N PHE A 25 -14.89 2.45 34.03
CA PHE A 25 -14.65 3.81 34.52
C PHE A 25 -15.85 4.33 35.33
N GLU A 26 -15.60 4.86 36.53
CA GLU A 26 -16.62 5.39 37.44
C GLU A 26 -16.98 6.85 37.10
N VAL A 27 -17.58 7.07 35.94
CA VAL A 27 -18.01 8.40 35.46
C VAL A 27 -19.53 8.58 35.54
N SER A 28 -20.02 9.82 35.59
CA SER A 28 -21.45 10.15 35.57
C SER A 28 -21.73 11.48 34.87
N LEU A 29 -22.87 11.57 34.17
CA LEU A 29 -23.36 12.83 33.60
C LEU A 29 -23.73 13.87 34.67
N ASP A 30 -24.07 13.41 35.88
CA ASP A 30 -24.43 14.29 37.01
C ASP A 30 -23.20 14.77 37.82
N ALA A 31 -22.03 14.17 37.59
CA ALA A 31 -20.81 14.53 38.29
C ALA A 31 -20.13 15.74 37.62
N SER A 32 -19.37 16.50 38.41
CA SER A 32 -18.58 17.61 37.86
C SER A 32 -17.48 17.08 36.93
N ALA A 33 -17.04 17.91 35.97
CA ALA A 33 -15.94 17.56 35.08
C ALA A 33 -14.67 17.15 35.85
N LYS A 34 -14.37 17.85 36.96
CA LYS A 34 -13.24 17.53 37.84
C LYS A 34 -13.39 16.16 38.51
N ALA A 35 -14.57 15.83 39.01
CA ALA A 35 -14.83 14.53 39.66
C ALA A 35 -14.73 13.37 38.66
N ASN A 36 -15.33 13.53 37.47
CA ASN A 36 -15.20 12.54 36.39
C ASN A 36 -13.73 12.37 35.96
N PHE A 37 -12.99 13.47 35.85
CA PHE A 37 -11.58 13.42 35.47
C PHE A 37 -10.71 12.75 36.53
N GLU A 38 -10.93 13.01 37.81
CA GLU A 38 -10.22 12.33 38.90
C GLU A 38 -10.47 10.81 38.86
N ALA A 39 -11.74 10.40 38.78
CA ALA A 39 -12.10 8.98 38.69
C ALA A 39 -11.45 8.30 37.48
N PHE A 40 -11.43 8.99 36.34
CA PHE A 40 -10.79 8.52 35.12
C PHE A 40 -9.27 8.35 35.26
N VAL A 41 -8.56 9.36 35.78
CA VAL A 41 -7.11 9.31 35.97
C VAL A 41 -6.72 8.27 37.02
N ARG A 42 -7.50 8.10 38.09
CA ARG A 42 -7.26 7.04 39.08
C ARG A 42 -7.38 5.65 38.44
N LYS A 43 -8.38 5.44 37.59
CA LYS A 43 -8.58 4.17 36.87
C LYS A 43 -7.45 3.87 35.87
N TYR A 44 -6.80 4.87 35.30
CA TYR A 44 -5.62 4.70 34.44
C TYR A 44 -4.46 3.99 35.16
N PHE A 45 -4.28 4.22 36.47
CA PHE A 45 -3.22 3.58 37.27
C PHE A 45 -3.57 2.16 37.69
N LEU A 46 -3.79 1.26 36.72
CA LEU A 46 -4.27 -0.12 36.93
C LEU A 46 -3.41 -0.97 37.88
N PHE A 47 -2.11 -0.66 37.98
CA PHE A 47 -1.15 -1.40 38.81
C PHE A 47 -0.83 -0.75 40.16
N PHE A 48 -1.54 0.31 40.55
CA PHE A 48 -1.35 1.00 41.82
C PHE A 48 -2.54 0.76 42.75
N GLU A 49 -2.33 0.05 43.85
CA GLU A 49 -3.34 -0.03 44.92
C GLU A 49 -3.54 1.35 45.59
N ASP A 50 -2.45 2.06 45.85
CA ASP A 50 -2.46 3.44 46.33
C ASP A 50 -2.36 4.42 45.16
N THR A 51 -3.51 4.79 44.61
CA THR A 51 -3.59 5.76 43.51
C THR A 51 -3.24 7.19 43.95
N ASP A 52 -3.31 7.54 45.24
CA ASP A 52 -2.86 8.86 45.72
C ASP A 52 -1.36 9.03 45.52
N LEU A 53 -0.57 7.98 45.78
CA LEU A 53 0.87 8.00 45.51
C LEU A 53 1.16 8.18 44.01
N ALA A 54 0.40 7.52 43.14
CA ALA A 54 0.57 7.66 41.70
C ALA A 54 0.28 9.11 41.25
N LEU A 55 -0.81 9.70 41.74
CA LEU A 55 -1.18 11.09 41.45
C LEU A 55 -0.12 12.09 41.95
N LYS A 56 0.50 11.87 43.12
CA LYS A 56 1.58 12.74 43.63
C LYS A 56 2.81 12.79 42.73
N ASN A 57 3.04 11.78 41.90
CA ASN A 57 4.17 11.75 40.97
C ASN A 57 3.91 12.54 39.69
N TRP A 58 2.67 13.00 39.47
CA TRP A 58 2.26 13.78 38.31
C TRP A 58 1.93 15.21 38.71
N ILE A 59 1.87 16.10 37.73
CA ILE A 59 1.61 17.52 37.96
C ILE A 59 0.32 17.99 37.28
N ALA A 60 -0.35 18.94 37.91
CA ALA A 60 -1.49 19.68 37.34
C ALA A 60 -1.08 21.05 36.78
N ASP A 61 0.07 21.58 37.22
CA ASP A 61 0.74 22.79 36.72
C ASP A 61 2.21 22.81 37.21
N THR A 62 2.94 23.91 36.98
CA THR A 62 4.36 24.03 37.34
C THR A 62 4.64 24.06 38.86
N GLU A 63 3.62 24.26 39.69
CA GLU A 63 3.76 24.44 41.15
C GLU A 63 3.00 23.39 41.98
N THR A 64 2.07 22.65 41.36
CA THR A 64 1.10 21.80 42.05
C THR A 64 1.12 20.37 41.50
N ASP A 65 1.34 19.39 42.39
CA ASP A 65 1.14 17.98 42.05
C ASP A 65 -0.34 17.65 41.83
N LEU A 66 -0.61 16.57 41.09
CA LEU A 66 -1.95 16.24 40.64
C LEU A 66 -2.89 15.81 41.78
N LEU A 67 -2.37 15.18 42.84
CA LEU A 67 -3.17 14.85 44.02
C LEU A 67 -3.61 16.13 44.76
N THR A 68 -2.67 17.03 45.03
CA THR A 68 -2.96 18.32 45.67
C THR A 68 -3.97 19.12 44.87
N PHE A 69 -3.88 19.10 43.53
CA PHE A 69 -4.90 19.71 42.67
C PHE A 69 -6.29 19.10 42.87
N PHE A 70 -6.41 17.77 42.82
CA PHE A 70 -7.70 17.10 42.99
C PHE A 70 -8.34 17.35 44.37
N GLN A 71 -7.53 17.44 45.43
CA GLN A 71 -7.98 17.74 46.79
C GLN A 71 -8.33 19.22 47.05
N SER A 72 -8.03 20.12 46.11
CA SER A 72 -8.33 21.55 46.23
C SER A 72 -9.69 21.94 45.64
N ASP A 73 -10.16 23.16 45.92
CA ASP A 73 -11.37 23.73 45.29
C ASP A 73 -11.12 24.32 43.89
N ARG A 74 -9.88 24.24 43.36
CA ARG A 74 -9.54 24.79 42.04
C ARG A 74 -10.35 24.07 40.93
N PRO A 75 -10.94 24.80 39.97
CA PRO A 75 -11.67 24.18 38.87
C PRO A 75 -10.74 23.45 37.89
N LEU A 76 -11.26 22.45 37.19
CA LEU A 76 -10.58 21.85 36.04
C LEU A 76 -10.65 22.81 34.85
N THR A 77 -9.49 23.23 34.36
CA THR A 77 -9.35 24.09 33.18
C THR A 77 -8.81 23.29 31.99
N ALA A 78 -8.88 23.88 30.79
CA ALA A 78 -8.27 23.29 29.59
C ALA A 78 -6.77 23.05 29.76
N ASP A 79 -6.05 23.97 30.41
CA ASP A 79 -4.61 23.85 30.65
C ASP A 79 -4.26 22.66 31.55
N VAL A 80 -5.01 22.50 32.66
CA VAL A 80 -4.82 21.37 33.59
C VAL A 80 -5.17 20.05 32.90
N PHE A 81 -6.30 20.01 32.18
CA PHE A 81 -6.69 18.82 31.42
C PHE A 81 -5.63 18.44 30.39
N GLY A 82 -5.15 19.41 29.59
CA GLY A 82 -4.16 19.20 28.55
C GLY A 82 -2.82 18.70 29.10
N LEU A 83 -2.32 19.29 30.19
CA LEU A 83 -1.07 18.86 30.83
C LEU A 83 -1.17 17.43 31.38
N VAL A 84 -2.27 17.07 32.02
CA VAL A 84 -2.48 15.72 32.54
C VAL A 84 -2.72 14.72 31.40
N ALA A 85 -3.45 15.10 30.35
CA ALA A 85 -3.64 14.28 29.16
C ALA A 85 -2.30 13.96 28.47
N LEU A 86 -1.40 14.93 28.34
CA LEU A 86 -0.04 14.69 27.81
C LEU A 86 0.73 13.64 28.63
N GLN A 87 0.66 13.71 29.96
CA GLN A 87 1.27 12.69 30.85
C GLN A 87 0.64 11.31 30.64
N MET A 88 -0.69 11.21 30.50
CA MET A 88 -1.38 9.95 30.18
C MET A 88 -0.99 9.37 28.82
N LEU A 89 -0.73 10.24 27.84
CA LEU A 89 -0.26 9.85 26.51
C LEU A 89 1.25 9.56 26.47
N GLY A 90 1.93 9.59 27.62
CA GLY A 90 3.33 9.21 27.78
C GLY A 90 4.35 10.33 27.53
N PHE A 91 3.92 11.58 27.39
CA PHE A 91 4.82 12.73 27.30
C PHE A 91 5.23 13.19 28.69
N VAL A 92 6.50 13.56 28.85
CA VAL A 92 7.09 13.88 30.14
C VAL A 92 7.32 15.40 30.27
N PRO A 93 6.61 16.09 31.18
CA PRO A 93 6.86 17.51 31.46
C PRO A 93 8.32 17.75 31.87
N ASN A 94 8.88 18.87 31.41
CA ASN A 94 10.29 19.27 31.55
C ASN A 94 11.32 18.40 30.79
N VAL A 95 10.87 17.42 30.01
CA VAL A 95 11.72 16.61 29.13
C VAL A 95 11.27 16.77 27.68
N ASP A 96 10.00 16.47 27.40
CA ASP A 96 9.42 16.62 26.07
C ASP A 96 8.96 18.07 25.81
N PHE A 97 8.51 18.78 26.85
CA PHE A 97 8.03 20.16 26.77
C PHE A 97 8.13 20.90 28.11
N THR A 98 8.17 22.23 28.08
CA THR A 98 8.10 23.10 29.28
C THR A 98 6.83 23.96 29.32
N ASP A 99 6.18 24.16 28.17
CA ASP A 99 4.91 24.87 28.03
C ASP A 99 3.90 23.90 27.39
N SER A 100 2.92 23.44 28.18
CA SER A 100 1.92 22.49 27.70
C SER A 100 1.01 23.07 26.64
N ALA A 101 0.63 24.35 26.73
CA ALA A 101 -0.32 24.95 25.81
C ALA A 101 0.31 25.08 24.42
N ALA A 102 1.54 25.59 24.35
CA ALA A 102 2.30 25.67 23.10
C ALA A 102 2.57 24.27 22.51
N PHE A 103 2.87 23.28 23.36
CA PHE A 103 3.12 21.91 22.89
C PHE A 103 1.86 21.24 22.33
N LEU A 104 0.70 21.42 22.97
CA LEU A 104 -0.58 20.90 22.46
C LEU A 104 -0.92 21.50 21.09
N GLU A 105 -0.67 22.80 20.91
CA GLU A 105 -0.84 23.48 19.62
C GLU A 105 0.12 22.92 18.57
N GLU A 106 1.41 22.79 18.89
CA GLU A 106 2.44 22.24 17.99
C GLU A 106 2.09 20.82 17.50
N MET A 107 1.59 19.98 18.42
CA MET A 107 1.21 18.60 18.12
C MET A 107 -0.17 18.48 17.46
N ALA A 108 -0.92 19.56 17.28
CA ALA A 108 -2.30 19.55 16.82
C ALA A 108 -3.19 18.62 17.67
N PHE A 109 -3.15 18.77 19.00
CA PHE A 109 -3.90 17.94 19.93
C PHE A 109 -5.40 17.87 19.56
N PRO A 110 -6.00 16.66 19.44
CA PRO A 110 -7.30 16.52 18.77
C PRO A 110 -8.51 16.88 19.67
N ILE A 111 -8.29 17.20 20.94
CA ILE A 111 -9.37 17.40 21.91
C ILE A 111 -9.49 18.89 22.24
N THR A 112 -10.65 19.47 21.91
CA THR A 112 -11.05 20.78 22.44
C THR A 112 -11.78 20.57 23.77
N PHE A 113 -11.20 21.08 24.86
CA PHE A 113 -11.76 20.88 26.20
C PHE A 113 -13.06 21.68 26.40
N ASP A 114 -14.13 20.97 26.77
CA ASP A 114 -15.45 21.54 27.10
C ASP A 114 -15.99 21.02 28.44
N GLY A 115 -15.25 20.13 29.11
CA GLY A 115 -15.62 19.54 30.41
C GLY A 115 -16.62 18.39 30.30
N SER A 116 -17.02 17.99 29.09
CA SER A 116 -17.91 16.85 28.87
C SER A 116 -17.16 15.51 28.97
N LEU A 117 -17.92 14.41 29.09
CA LEU A 117 -17.35 13.06 29.05
C LEU A 117 -16.74 12.71 27.69
N ASN A 118 -17.09 13.45 26.62
CA ASN A 118 -16.49 13.28 25.31
C ASN A 118 -14.98 13.56 25.34
N ASN A 119 -14.50 14.49 26.19
CA ASN A 119 -13.07 14.74 26.32
C ASN A 119 -12.32 13.50 26.83
N LEU A 120 -12.88 12.78 27.81
CA LEU A 120 -12.28 11.55 28.36
C LEU A 120 -12.36 10.39 27.37
N HIS A 121 -13.52 10.26 26.70
CA HIS A 121 -13.77 9.25 25.69
C HIS A 121 -12.83 9.43 24.47
N GLN A 122 -12.66 10.65 23.96
CA GLN A 122 -11.70 10.91 22.88
C GLN A 122 -10.26 10.70 23.33
N LEU A 123 -9.92 11.00 24.60
CA LEU A 123 -8.58 10.75 25.15
C LEU A 123 -8.23 9.26 25.10
N LEU A 124 -9.17 8.37 25.43
CA LEU A 124 -8.99 6.92 25.25
C LEU A 124 -8.72 6.53 23.79
N ALA A 125 -9.39 7.17 22.83
CA ALA A 125 -9.20 6.95 21.41
C ALA A 125 -7.96 7.68 20.82
N THR A 126 -7.22 8.46 21.61
CA THR A 126 -6.06 9.22 21.16
C THR A 126 -4.80 8.39 21.27
N ARG A 127 -3.92 8.48 20.26
CA ARG A 127 -2.63 7.77 20.27
C ARG A 127 -1.69 8.30 21.35
N THR A 128 -0.96 7.40 21.97
CA THR A 128 0.13 7.74 22.89
C THR A 128 1.42 7.94 22.11
N GLN A 129 2.46 8.40 22.79
CA GLN A 129 3.81 8.55 22.23
C GLN A 129 4.39 7.21 21.72
N SER A 130 3.88 6.06 22.19
CA SER A 130 4.27 4.71 21.71
C SER A 130 3.51 4.24 20.47
N GLY A 131 2.47 4.96 20.02
CA GLY A 131 1.74 4.71 18.79
C GLY A 131 0.46 3.87 18.93
N ASN A 132 0.24 3.19 20.05
CA ASN A 132 -1.08 2.65 20.40
C ASN A 132 -2.03 3.76 20.83
N THR A 133 -3.33 3.57 20.64
CA THR A 133 -4.32 4.38 21.35
C THR A 133 -4.20 4.14 22.85
N LEU A 134 -4.58 5.14 23.66
CA LEU A 134 -4.58 4.99 25.11
C LEU A 134 -5.45 3.79 25.55
N ILE A 135 -6.58 3.55 24.88
CA ILE A 135 -7.41 2.38 25.15
C ILE A 135 -6.69 1.07 24.83
N ASP A 136 -6.02 0.96 23.68
CA ASP A 136 -5.27 -0.26 23.33
C ASP A 136 -4.15 -0.52 24.34
N GLN A 137 -3.46 0.52 24.80
CA GLN A 137 -2.44 0.40 25.86
C GLN A 137 -3.05 -0.11 27.17
N LEU A 138 -4.19 0.43 27.60
CA LEU A 138 -4.85 0.00 28.83
C LEU A 138 -5.42 -1.42 28.73
N VAL A 139 -5.96 -1.80 27.56
CA VAL A 139 -6.42 -3.16 27.28
C VAL A 139 -5.26 -4.15 27.36
N ALA A 140 -4.09 -3.80 26.80
CA ALA A 140 -2.86 -4.59 26.95
C ALA A 140 -2.38 -4.70 28.41
N GLN A 141 -2.79 -3.78 29.28
CA GLN A 141 -2.52 -3.74 30.72
C GLN A 141 -3.68 -4.31 31.57
N ASP A 142 -4.55 -5.12 30.97
CA ASP A 142 -5.65 -5.80 31.64
C ASP A 142 -6.75 -4.88 32.21
N LEU A 143 -7.01 -3.73 31.59
CA LEU A 143 -8.18 -2.88 31.90
C LEU A 143 -9.49 -3.68 31.88
N ILE A 144 -9.62 -4.57 30.90
CA ILE A 144 -10.72 -5.52 30.72
C ILE A 144 -10.14 -6.93 30.55
N PRO A 145 -10.89 -8.00 30.90
CA PRO A 145 -10.39 -9.37 30.75
C PRO A 145 -10.32 -9.83 29.28
N VAL A 146 -9.48 -10.82 29.01
CA VAL A 146 -9.57 -11.64 27.79
C VAL A 146 -10.82 -12.52 27.90
N SER A 147 -11.78 -12.33 27.00
CA SER A 147 -13.11 -12.94 27.09
C SER A 147 -13.46 -13.84 25.90
N ASN A 148 -12.61 -13.86 24.86
CA ASN A 148 -12.88 -14.50 23.57
C ASN A 148 -14.23 -14.10 22.96
N ASN A 149 -14.65 -12.87 23.21
CA ASN A 149 -15.86 -12.26 22.69
C ASN A 149 -15.57 -10.84 22.23
N TYR A 150 -16.34 -10.34 21.26
CA TYR A 150 -16.18 -8.96 20.82
C TYR A 150 -16.57 -7.99 21.94
N VAL A 151 -15.64 -7.08 22.25
CA VAL A 151 -15.89 -5.89 23.04
C VAL A 151 -15.54 -4.69 22.17
N PHE A 152 -16.48 -3.76 22.06
CA PHE A 152 -16.32 -2.58 21.21
C PHE A 152 -16.11 -1.33 22.05
N PHE A 153 -15.26 -0.44 21.55
CA PHE A 153 -15.13 0.93 22.03
C PHE A 153 -14.98 1.85 20.83
N ASN A 154 -15.72 2.95 20.82
CA ASN A 154 -15.76 3.91 19.74
C ASN A 154 -15.88 3.24 18.36
N GLY A 155 -16.84 2.31 18.22
CA GLY A 155 -17.11 1.60 16.98
C GLY A 155 -16.04 0.62 16.49
N LYS A 156 -15.05 0.27 17.33
CA LYS A 156 -13.89 -0.57 16.99
C LYS A 156 -13.78 -1.75 17.95
N SER A 157 -13.29 -2.89 17.46
CA SER A 157 -13.05 -4.09 18.27
C SER A 157 -11.79 -3.94 19.12
N LEU A 158 -11.85 -4.36 20.38
CA LEU A 158 -10.73 -4.36 21.33
C LEU A 158 -10.04 -5.73 21.42
N ALA A 159 -8.77 -5.72 21.83
CA ALA A 159 -7.94 -6.92 21.97
C ALA A 159 -8.40 -7.82 23.14
N THR A 160 -9.42 -8.63 22.89
CA THR A 160 -10.15 -9.44 23.88
C THR A 160 -10.16 -10.94 23.57
N PHE A 161 -9.49 -11.34 22.48
CA PHE A 161 -9.31 -12.74 22.07
C PHE A 161 -7.92 -13.26 22.48
N ASP A 162 -7.85 -14.45 23.04
CA ASP A 162 -6.62 -15.07 23.55
C ASP A 162 -5.71 -15.52 22.40
N THR A 163 -4.67 -14.76 22.16
CA THR A 163 -3.67 -15.05 21.12
C THR A 163 -2.74 -16.21 21.47
N ASN A 164 -2.78 -16.74 22.70
CA ASN A 164 -2.00 -17.92 23.10
C ASN A 164 -2.68 -19.25 22.70
N GLN A 165 -3.98 -19.23 22.41
CA GLN A 165 -4.78 -20.41 22.08
C GLN A 165 -5.24 -20.43 20.61
N LEU A 166 -4.56 -19.70 19.73
CA LEU A 166 -4.92 -19.64 18.31
C LEU A 166 -4.85 -21.02 17.64
N HIS A 167 -5.89 -21.35 16.87
CA HIS A 167 -5.85 -22.48 15.94
C HIS A 167 -4.88 -22.16 14.81
N ARG A 168 -4.06 -23.14 14.43
CA ARG A 168 -3.08 -23.06 13.34
C ARG A 168 -3.26 -24.27 12.44
N GLU A 169 -3.94 -24.06 11.33
CA GLU A 169 -4.47 -25.12 10.48
C GLU A 169 -4.00 -24.95 9.04
N VAL A 170 -3.85 -26.07 8.33
CA VAL A 170 -3.61 -26.11 6.89
C VAL A 170 -4.71 -26.91 6.22
N VAL A 171 -5.22 -26.38 5.11
CA VAL A 171 -6.15 -27.06 4.20
C VAL A 171 -5.73 -26.84 2.75
N TYR A 172 -6.32 -27.61 1.84
CA TYR A 172 -6.05 -27.56 0.41
C TYR A 172 -7.33 -27.30 -0.35
N VAL A 173 -7.51 -26.07 -0.83
CA VAL A 173 -8.73 -25.65 -1.55
C VAL A 173 -8.60 -26.06 -3.02
N GLU A 174 -9.62 -26.71 -3.55
CA GLU A 174 -9.71 -27.05 -4.97
C GLU A 174 -10.13 -25.82 -5.77
N THR A 175 -9.29 -25.45 -6.74
CA THR A 175 -9.51 -24.28 -7.59
C THR A 175 -10.34 -24.65 -8.82
N PRO A 176 -10.86 -23.68 -9.59
CA PRO A 176 -11.55 -23.96 -10.85
C PRO A 176 -10.61 -24.01 -12.06
N VAL A 177 -9.29 -24.15 -11.86
CA VAL A 177 -8.27 -24.10 -12.92
C VAL A 177 -7.41 -25.37 -12.94
N ASP A 178 -6.84 -25.68 -14.10
CA ASP A 178 -5.87 -26.75 -14.35
C ASP A 178 -4.70 -26.13 -15.13
N THR A 179 -3.77 -25.52 -14.39
CA THR A 179 -2.71 -24.68 -14.96
C THR A 179 -1.52 -25.47 -15.51
N ASP A 180 -1.31 -26.70 -15.01
CA ASP A 180 -0.29 -27.63 -15.53
C ASP A 180 -0.85 -28.67 -16.52
N LYS A 181 -2.16 -28.65 -16.77
CA LYS A 181 -2.88 -29.44 -17.79
C LYS A 181 -2.78 -30.95 -17.55
N ASP A 182 -2.76 -31.36 -16.28
CA ASP A 182 -2.67 -32.78 -15.90
C ASP A 182 -4.04 -33.49 -15.89
N GLY A 183 -5.13 -32.75 -16.15
CA GLY A 183 -6.50 -33.25 -16.19
C GLY A 183 -7.21 -33.22 -14.84
N GLN A 184 -6.58 -32.65 -13.80
CA GLN A 184 -7.17 -32.40 -12.49
C GLN A 184 -7.17 -30.90 -12.18
N LEU A 185 -8.14 -30.48 -11.38
CA LEU A 185 -8.18 -29.10 -10.89
C LEU A 185 -7.12 -28.89 -9.82
N ASP A 186 -6.36 -27.80 -9.91
CA ASP A 186 -5.25 -27.51 -9.01
C ASP A 186 -5.75 -27.34 -7.56
N LEU A 187 -5.06 -27.97 -6.60
CA LEU A 187 -5.21 -27.67 -5.18
C LEU A 187 -4.24 -26.56 -4.73
N VAL A 188 -4.76 -25.57 -4.02
CA VAL A 188 -3.94 -24.52 -3.38
C VAL A 188 -3.89 -24.69 -1.88
N LYS A 189 -2.68 -24.63 -1.32
CA LYS A 189 -2.46 -24.66 0.13
C LYS A 189 -2.94 -23.36 0.76
N VAL A 190 -3.71 -23.48 1.84
CA VAL A 190 -4.24 -22.38 2.64
C VAL A 190 -3.80 -22.54 4.09
N THR A 191 -3.19 -21.49 4.64
CA THR A 191 -2.72 -21.43 6.03
C THR A 191 -3.66 -20.54 6.85
N ILE A 192 -4.20 -21.05 7.96
CA ILE A 192 -5.26 -20.39 8.73
C ILE A 192 -4.78 -20.17 10.17
N LEU A 193 -4.84 -18.92 10.63
CA LEU A 193 -4.82 -18.55 12.04
C LEU A 193 -6.19 -18.01 12.43
N ARG A 194 -6.83 -18.58 13.45
CA ARG A 194 -8.13 -18.10 13.92
C ARG A 194 -8.25 -18.22 15.45
N PRO A 195 -9.05 -17.35 16.09
CA PRO A 195 -9.34 -17.46 17.51
C PRO A 195 -10.05 -18.77 17.86
N ASP A 196 -9.90 -19.21 19.11
CA ASP A 196 -10.62 -20.36 19.65
C ASP A 196 -11.98 -19.92 20.20
N VAL A 197 -13.00 -19.97 19.33
CA VAL A 197 -14.38 -19.58 19.61
C VAL A 197 -15.37 -20.54 18.98
N ASP A 198 -16.61 -20.54 19.48
CA ASP A 198 -17.72 -21.40 19.04
C ASP A 198 -18.74 -20.69 18.13
N PHE A 199 -18.44 -19.46 17.71
CA PHE A 199 -19.25 -18.68 16.77
C PHE A 199 -18.46 -18.33 15.49
N PRO A 200 -19.13 -18.10 14.35
CA PRO A 200 -18.46 -17.75 13.11
C PRO A 200 -17.71 -16.41 13.18
N VAL A 201 -16.49 -16.37 12.64
CA VAL A 201 -15.67 -15.15 12.56
C VAL A 201 -15.35 -14.78 11.12
N PRO A 202 -15.23 -13.48 10.79
CA PRO A 202 -14.75 -13.05 9.48
C PRO A 202 -13.25 -13.32 9.31
N ALA A 203 -12.75 -13.14 8.09
CA ALA A 203 -11.34 -13.37 7.77
C ALA A 203 -10.68 -12.20 7.02
N MET A 204 -9.40 -11.96 7.33
CA MET A 204 -8.47 -11.20 6.51
C MET A 204 -7.62 -12.18 5.70
N MET A 205 -7.71 -12.11 4.37
CA MET A 205 -6.97 -12.97 3.45
C MET A 205 -5.81 -12.22 2.80
N THR A 206 -4.61 -12.76 2.91
CA THR A 206 -3.43 -12.28 2.21
C THR A 206 -3.03 -13.27 1.11
N ALA A 207 -3.26 -12.87 -0.14
CA ALA A 207 -2.89 -13.62 -1.34
C ALA A 207 -1.42 -13.30 -1.71
N SER A 208 -0.49 -14.14 -1.26
CA SER A 208 0.95 -13.89 -1.34
C SER A 208 1.69 -15.06 -2.00
N PRO A 209 2.10 -14.93 -3.27
CA PRO A 209 2.95 -15.92 -3.93
C PRO A 209 4.29 -16.16 -3.21
N TYR A 210 4.74 -15.20 -2.39
CA TYR A 210 6.00 -15.26 -1.65
C TYR A 210 5.91 -16.08 -0.35
N GLN A 211 4.69 -16.28 0.17
CA GLN A 211 4.42 -16.71 1.55
C GLN A 211 5.09 -18.03 1.97
N GLN A 212 5.38 -18.92 1.02
CA GLN A 212 5.99 -20.22 1.31
C GLN A 212 7.41 -20.34 0.74
N GLY A 213 8.06 -19.20 0.52
CA GLY A 213 9.43 -19.11 0.00
C GLY A 213 9.48 -18.68 -1.47
N THR A 214 10.67 -18.25 -1.88
CA THR A 214 10.99 -17.75 -3.23
C THR A 214 12.23 -18.46 -3.78
N ASN A 215 12.40 -18.43 -5.10
CA ASN A 215 13.51 -19.09 -5.80
C ASN A 215 14.48 -18.07 -6.42
N GLU A 216 15.10 -17.27 -5.54
CA GLU A 216 16.11 -16.25 -5.90
C GLU A 216 17.16 -16.76 -6.90
N PRO A 217 17.84 -17.91 -6.68
CA PRO A 217 18.94 -18.31 -7.56
C PRO A 217 18.51 -18.66 -8.98
N ALA A 218 17.25 -19.05 -9.19
CA ALA A 218 16.71 -19.33 -10.51
C ALA A 218 16.26 -18.04 -11.22
N SER A 219 15.60 -17.14 -10.47
CA SER A 219 15.24 -15.81 -10.95
C SER A 219 16.47 -15.01 -11.39
N ASP A 220 17.51 -14.95 -10.55
CA ASP A 220 18.75 -14.20 -10.83
C ASP A 220 19.46 -14.68 -12.11
N LYS A 221 19.40 -15.98 -12.40
CA LYS A 221 19.95 -16.55 -13.65
C LYS A 221 19.14 -16.16 -14.88
N LEU A 222 17.86 -15.87 -14.71
CA LEU A 222 16.94 -15.46 -15.77
C LEU A 222 16.92 -13.94 -15.97
N THR A 223 17.43 -13.16 -15.01
CA THR A 223 17.51 -11.69 -15.09
C THR A 223 18.13 -11.23 -16.41
N HIS A 224 17.42 -10.37 -17.09
CA HIS A 224 17.77 -9.98 -18.45
C HIS A 224 18.84 -8.89 -18.45
N LYS A 225 19.72 -8.93 -19.46
CA LYS A 225 20.64 -7.81 -19.72
C LYS A 225 19.86 -6.61 -20.21
N MET A 226 20.29 -5.43 -19.76
CA MET A 226 19.69 -4.16 -20.16
C MET A 226 20.41 -3.55 -21.36
N GLU A 227 21.65 -3.92 -21.62
CA GLU A 227 22.38 -3.54 -22.83
C GLU A 227 21.77 -4.21 -24.07
N GLY A 228 21.46 -3.40 -25.08
CA GLY A 228 20.91 -3.86 -26.34
C GLY A 228 20.40 -2.71 -27.21
N ASP A 229 20.01 -3.02 -28.44
CA ASP A 229 19.56 -2.01 -29.40
C ASP A 229 18.07 -1.68 -29.20
N LEU A 230 17.72 -0.40 -29.30
CA LEU A 230 16.33 0.01 -29.51
C LEU A 230 15.94 -0.39 -30.93
N LEU A 231 14.88 -1.18 -31.10
CA LEU A 231 14.51 -1.68 -32.42
C LEU A 231 13.57 -0.74 -33.18
N VAL A 232 13.73 -0.75 -34.51
CA VAL A 232 12.69 -0.29 -35.42
C VAL A 232 11.59 -1.35 -35.44
N LYS A 233 10.37 -0.93 -35.15
CA LYS A 233 9.18 -1.76 -35.03
C LYS A 233 8.43 -1.78 -36.36
N PRO A 234 7.76 -2.89 -36.71
CA PRO A 234 6.83 -2.88 -37.83
C PRO A 234 5.66 -1.94 -37.54
N ALA A 235 5.44 -0.94 -38.38
CA ALA A 235 4.27 -0.06 -38.29
C ALA A 235 2.96 -0.86 -38.49
N GLY A 236 1.94 -0.51 -37.72
CA GLY A 236 0.63 -1.18 -37.75
C GLY A 236 -0.19 -0.94 -36.49
N GLU A 237 -1.35 -1.58 -36.44
CA GLU A 237 -2.27 -1.55 -35.29
C GLU A 237 -2.23 -2.89 -34.55
N ILE A 238 -2.21 -2.83 -33.23
CA ILE A 238 -2.32 -3.99 -32.33
C ILE A 238 -3.80 -4.31 -32.14
N SER A 239 -4.22 -5.45 -32.65
CA SER A 239 -5.57 -5.97 -32.43
C SER A 239 -5.63 -6.80 -31.15
N LEU A 240 -6.62 -6.54 -30.30
CA LEU A 240 -6.87 -7.27 -29.06
C LEU A 240 -8.22 -7.96 -29.10
N SER A 241 -8.32 -9.10 -28.42
CA SER A 241 -9.58 -9.76 -28.13
C SER A 241 -9.98 -9.49 -26.68
N GLN A 242 -11.29 -9.34 -26.45
CA GLN A 242 -11.82 -9.21 -25.10
C GLN A 242 -11.54 -10.50 -24.29
N PRO A 243 -10.90 -10.42 -23.12
CA PRO A 243 -10.66 -11.60 -22.30
C PRO A 243 -11.97 -12.13 -21.71
N GLU A 244 -12.21 -13.44 -21.84
CA GLU A 244 -13.31 -14.13 -21.15
C GLU A 244 -12.79 -14.79 -19.87
N ILE A 245 -13.32 -14.37 -18.72
CA ILE A 245 -13.05 -15.03 -17.43
C ILE A 245 -14.06 -16.17 -17.27
N LYS A 246 -13.60 -17.40 -17.50
CA LYS A 246 -14.42 -18.61 -17.34
C LYS A 246 -14.25 -19.18 -15.95
N THR A 247 -15.36 -19.47 -15.28
CA THR A 247 -15.36 -20.18 -14.00
C THR A 247 -16.27 -21.40 -14.16
N PRO A 248 -15.71 -22.62 -14.30
CA PRO A 248 -16.53 -23.83 -14.29
C PRO A 248 -17.32 -23.95 -12.99
N GLU A 249 -18.47 -24.65 -13.05
CA GLU A 249 -19.23 -25.00 -11.85
C GLU A 249 -18.38 -25.89 -10.94
N ALA A 250 -18.35 -25.55 -9.64
CA ALA A 250 -17.58 -26.32 -8.65
C ALA A 250 -18.27 -27.64 -8.32
N ASP A 251 -17.49 -28.73 -8.26
CA ASP A 251 -17.94 -30.00 -7.69
C ASP A 251 -17.86 -29.94 -6.16
N LEU A 252 -19.02 -29.92 -5.50
CA LEU A 252 -19.14 -29.85 -4.04
C LEU A 252 -19.33 -31.22 -3.38
N THR A 253 -19.06 -32.32 -4.10
CA THR A 253 -19.21 -33.68 -3.56
C THR A 253 -18.30 -33.88 -2.34
N HIS A 254 -18.89 -34.28 -1.21
CA HIS A 254 -18.16 -34.65 0.00
C HIS A 254 -17.49 -36.01 -0.12
N ILE A 255 -16.24 -36.10 0.30
CA ILE A 255 -15.45 -37.35 0.32
C ILE A 255 -14.94 -37.54 1.74
N ASN A 256 -15.43 -38.55 2.45
CA ASN A 256 -15.12 -38.83 3.87
C ASN A 256 -14.99 -37.55 4.72
N PRO A 257 -16.08 -36.79 4.92
CA PRO A 257 -16.01 -35.47 5.54
C PRO A 257 -15.47 -35.54 6.97
N VAL A 258 -14.62 -34.58 7.33
CA VAL A 258 -14.05 -34.42 8.67
C VAL A 258 -14.19 -32.98 9.16
N THR A 259 -14.15 -32.78 10.48
CA THR A 259 -14.35 -31.46 11.11
C THR A 259 -13.05 -30.81 11.59
N LYS A 260 -11.90 -31.46 11.40
CA LYS A 260 -10.60 -30.96 11.85
C LYS A 260 -9.58 -31.08 10.74
N ALA A 261 -8.78 -30.03 10.55
CA ALA A 261 -7.61 -30.08 9.71
C ALA A 261 -6.62 -31.14 10.22
N GLN A 262 -5.93 -31.81 9.30
CA GLN A 262 -4.97 -32.87 9.62
C GLN A 262 -3.52 -32.41 9.55
N GLU A 263 -3.28 -31.18 9.05
CA GLU A 263 -1.98 -30.53 9.03
C GLU A 263 -2.03 -29.23 9.83
N ARG A 264 -0.92 -28.94 10.53
CA ARG A 264 -0.70 -27.72 11.30
C ARG A 264 0.66 -27.14 10.94
N PHE A 265 0.87 -25.87 11.25
CA PHE A 265 2.13 -25.19 11.06
C PHE A 265 2.59 -24.49 12.33
N ALA A 266 3.91 -24.35 12.48
CA ALA A 266 4.52 -23.69 13.64
C ALA A 266 4.73 -22.20 13.39
N HIS A 267 5.27 -21.82 12.23
CA HIS A 267 5.60 -20.43 11.91
C HIS A 267 5.18 -20.09 10.48
N THR A 268 4.82 -18.83 10.27
CA THR A 268 4.55 -18.23 8.97
C THR A 268 4.82 -16.74 9.08
N ASP A 269 5.29 -16.13 8.00
CA ASP A 269 5.37 -14.67 7.91
C ASP A 269 3.95 -14.10 7.99
N THR A 270 3.78 -13.01 8.73
CA THR A 270 2.48 -12.37 8.94
C THR A 270 2.54 -10.89 8.63
N TYR A 271 1.45 -10.34 8.07
CA TYR A 271 1.28 -8.90 8.03
C TYR A 271 0.76 -8.42 9.39
N THR A 272 1.41 -7.42 9.97
CA THR A 272 1.11 -6.97 11.33
C THR A 272 -0.27 -6.33 11.49
N LEU A 273 -0.86 -5.77 10.43
CA LEU A 273 -2.27 -5.37 10.47
C LEU A 273 -3.22 -6.57 10.65
N ASN A 274 -2.92 -7.71 10.03
CA ASN A 274 -3.69 -8.93 10.23
C ASN A 274 -3.49 -9.45 11.66
N ASP A 275 -2.28 -9.37 12.21
CA ASP A 275 -2.01 -9.73 13.62
C ASP A 275 -2.80 -8.81 14.60
N TYR A 276 -2.86 -7.50 14.31
CA TYR A 276 -3.66 -6.53 15.08
C TYR A 276 -5.15 -6.92 15.11
N MET A 277 -5.73 -7.32 13.98
CA MET A 277 -7.13 -7.74 13.92
C MET A 277 -7.36 -9.17 14.43
N LEU A 278 -6.34 -10.02 14.46
CA LEU A 278 -6.42 -11.37 15.02
C LEU A 278 -6.68 -11.36 16.52
N ALA A 279 -6.02 -10.45 17.25
CA ALA A 279 -6.31 -10.22 18.67
C ALA A 279 -7.72 -9.63 18.92
N ARG A 280 -8.39 -9.16 17.86
CA ARG A 280 -9.70 -8.49 17.84
C ARG A 280 -10.79 -9.34 17.20
N GLY A 281 -10.55 -10.64 17.02
CA GLY A 281 -11.56 -11.61 16.61
C GLY A 281 -11.74 -11.78 15.11
N VAL A 282 -10.74 -11.43 14.30
CA VAL A 282 -10.78 -11.66 12.85
C VAL A 282 -9.72 -12.69 12.48
N ALA A 283 -10.10 -13.76 11.78
CA ALA A 283 -9.14 -14.79 11.36
C ALA A 283 -8.15 -14.24 10.32
N SER A 284 -6.94 -14.77 10.29
CA SER A 284 -5.91 -14.46 9.29
C SER A 284 -5.68 -15.67 8.40
N ILE A 285 -5.84 -15.48 7.09
CA ILE A 285 -5.64 -16.51 6.08
C ILE A 285 -4.50 -16.09 5.15
N TYR A 286 -3.55 -16.99 4.92
CA TYR A 286 -2.45 -16.77 3.98
C TYR A 286 -2.50 -17.84 2.89
N VAL A 287 -2.52 -17.40 1.63
CA VAL A 287 -2.65 -18.27 0.45
C VAL A 287 -1.53 -17.96 -0.51
N SER A 288 -0.84 -18.98 -1.01
CA SER A 288 0.24 -18.81 -1.99
C SER A 288 -0.20 -18.93 -3.43
N GLY A 289 -1.30 -19.62 -3.71
CA GLY A 289 -1.85 -19.78 -5.06
C GLY A 289 -1.26 -21.01 -5.78
N VAL A 290 -1.46 -21.05 -7.11
CA VAL A 290 -0.95 -22.12 -7.99
C VAL A 290 0.58 -22.01 -8.18
N GLY A 291 1.25 -23.12 -8.43
CA GLY A 291 2.70 -23.15 -8.69
C GLY A 291 3.59 -22.87 -7.47
N THR A 292 3.02 -22.77 -6.27
CA THR A 292 3.76 -22.50 -5.04
C THR A 292 4.01 -23.74 -4.21
N PHE A 293 4.86 -23.62 -3.20
CA PHE A 293 5.22 -24.69 -2.27
C PHE A 293 3.98 -25.40 -1.71
N ASN A 294 3.94 -26.73 -1.84
CA ASN A 294 2.81 -27.60 -1.47
C ASN A 294 1.47 -27.32 -2.20
N SER A 295 1.36 -26.36 -3.10
CA SER A 295 0.24 -26.26 -4.05
C SER A 295 0.51 -27.08 -5.32
N GLU A 296 -0.53 -27.25 -6.14
CA GLU A 296 -0.46 -27.83 -7.49
C GLU A 296 -0.39 -26.72 -8.56
N GLY A 297 -0.34 -27.10 -9.84
CA GLY A 297 -0.29 -26.16 -10.96
C GLY A 297 1.05 -25.49 -11.23
N PHE A 298 1.04 -24.56 -12.19
CA PHE A 298 2.15 -23.68 -12.56
C PHE A 298 1.86 -22.23 -12.17
N MET A 299 2.93 -21.47 -11.93
CA MET A 299 2.82 -20.05 -11.60
C MET A 299 2.46 -19.26 -12.87
N THR A 300 1.21 -18.80 -12.97
CA THR A 300 0.73 -18.11 -14.18
C THR A 300 0.97 -16.60 -14.22
N SER A 301 1.34 -16.05 -13.06
CA SER A 301 1.73 -14.67 -12.81
C SER A 301 0.82 -13.61 -13.42
N GLY A 302 -0.14 -13.15 -12.63
CA GLY A 302 -0.97 -11.98 -12.93
C GLY A 302 -2.21 -12.25 -13.78
N ASP A 303 -2.30 -13.39 -14.47
CA ASP A 303 -3.50 -13.72 -15.26
C ASP A 303 -4.68 -14.12 -14.36
N TYR A 304 -5.86 -14.24 -14.97
CA TYR A 304 -7.06 -14.63 -14.23
C TYR A 304 -7.06 -16.09 -13.76
N GLN A 305 -6.16 -16.97 -14.23
CA GLN A 305 -6.05 -18.31 -13.65
C GLN A 305 -5.51 -18.24 -12.22
N GLN A 306 -4.49 -17.40 -12.00
CA GLN A 306 -3.97 -17.13 -10.66
C GLN A 306 -5.03 -16.47 -9.78
N VAL A 307 -5.77 -15.49 -10.31
CA VAL A 307 -6.84 -14.79 -9.58
C VAL A 307 -7.93 -15.77 -9.15
N LEU A 308 -8.37 -16.66 -10.06
CA LEU A 308 -9.39 -17.66 -9.78
C LEU A 308 -8.93 -18.68 -8.72
N ALA A 309 -7.64 -19.01 -8.68
CA ALA A 309 -7.08 -19.86 -7.64
C ALA A 309 -7.18 -19.24 -6.24
N TYR A 310 -6.96 -17.92 -6.11
CA TYR A 310 -7.20 -17.21 -4.85
C TYR A 310 -8.70 -17.02 -4.55
N LYS A 311 -9.52 -16.73 -5.57
CA LYS A 311 -10.98 -16.58 -5.44
C LYS A 311 -11.61 -17.85 -4.88
N ALA A 312 -11.11 -19.03 -5.25
CA ALA A 312 -11.58 -20.33 -4.75
C ALA A 312 -11.54 -20.42 -3.21
N VAL A 313 -10.59 -19.73 -2.55
CA VAL A 313 -10.52 -19.69 -1.08
C VAL A 313 -11.69 -18.89 -0.49
N ILE A 314 -12.05 -17.76 -1.10
CA ILE A 314 -13.24 -16.97 -0.71
C ILE A 314 -14.51 -17.79 -0.95
N ASP A 315 -14.58 -18.52 -2.07
CA ASP A 315 -15.69 -19.43 -2.34
C ASP A 315 -15.77 -20.57 -1.32
N TRP A 316 -14.65 -21.17 -0.91
CA TRP A 316 -14.63 -22.20 0.13
C TRP A 316 -15.10 -21.69 1.49
N LEU A 317 -14.67 -20.48 1.88
CA LEU A 317 -15.14 -19.79 3.09
C LEU A 317 -16.65 -19.53 3.08
N ASN A 318 -17.27 -19.57 1.90
CA ASN A 318 -18.70 -19.38 1.68
C ASN A 318 -19.42 -20.66 1.19
N GLY A 319 -18.77 -21.83 1.27
CA GLY A 319 -19.39 -23.11 0.89
C GLY A 319 -19.62 -23.31 -0.62
N ARG A 320 -18.96 -22.53 -1.48
CA ARG A 320 -19.04 -22.57 -2.95
C ARG A 320 -17.83 -23.22 -3.61
N ALA A 321 -16.84 -23.65 -2.84
CA ALA A 321 -15.73 -24.47 -3.31
C ALA A 321 -15.42 -25.58 -2.31
N ARG A 322 -14.81 -26.66 -2.81
CA ARG A 322 -14.39 -27.81 -2.02
C ARG A 322 -12.98 -27.60 -1.48
N ALA A 323 -12.72 -28.09 -0.27
CA ALA A 323 -11.35 -28.21 0.25
C ALA A 323 -11.12 -29.58 0.87
N PHE A 324 -9.84 -29.95 0.93
CA PHE A 324 -9.35 -31.21 1.46
C PHE A 324 -8.40 -30.97 2.63
N THR A 325 -8.26 -31.98 3.49
CA THR A 325 -7.25 -31.95 4.55
C THR A 325 -5.82 -32.19 4.04
N SER A 326 -5.68 -32.75 2.83
CA SER A 326 -4.38 -33.00 2.18
C SER A 326 -4.55 -33.16 0.68
N ARG A 327 -3.44 -33.14 -0.07
CA ARG A 327 -3.41 -33.38 -1.52
C ARG A 327 -3.84 -34.79 -1.96
N SER A 328 -4.05 -35.73 -1.04
CA SER A 328 -4.55 -37.07 -1.39
C SER A 328 -6.03 -37.08 -1.80
N ARG A 329 -6.75 -35.97 -1.57
CA ARG A 329 -8.19 -35.80 -1.85
C ARG A 329 -9.10 -36.82 -1.14
N GLN A 330 -8.60 -37.42 -0.05
CA GLN A 330 -9.33 -38.49 0.65
C GLN A 330 -10.37 -38.01 1.67
N HIS A 331 -10.22 -36.78 2.19
CA HIS A 331 -11.10 -36.22 3.22
C HIS A 331 -11.40 -34.75 2.90
N THR A 332 -12.68 -34.42 2.77
CA THR A 332 -13.16 -33.04 2.58
C THR A 332 -13.37 -32.33 3.92
N ILE A 333 -13.12 -31.02 3.93
CA ILE A 333 -13.30 -30.15 5.10
C ILE A 333 -14.01 -28.85 4.70
N THR A 334 -14.92 -28.38 5.54
CA THR A 334 -15.68 -27.12 5.36
C THR A 334 -15.13 -26.02 6.26
N ALA A 335 -15.30 -24.76 5.86
CA ALA A 335 -15.02 -23.60 6.71
C ALA A 335 -16.21 -23.25 7.62
N ASP A 336 -16.63 -24.19 8.47
CA ASP A 336 -17.79 -24.02 9.38
C ASP A 336 -17.59 -22.94 10.46
N TRP A 337 -16.34 -22.59 10.74
CA TRP A 337 -15.95 -21.49 11.62
C TRP A 337 -16.03 -20.10 10.96
N ALA A 338 -16.16 -20.01 9.64
CA ALA A 338 -16.09 -18.73 8.92
C ALA A 338 -17.47 -18.10 8.76
N SER A 339 -17.57 -16.78 8.91
CA SER A 339 -18.81 -16.04 8.64
C SER A 339 -19.09 -15.85 7.14
N GLY A 340 -18.13 -16.19 6.28
CA GLY A 340 -18.15 -15.93 4.84
C GLY A 340 -17.71 -14.51 4.44
N LYS A 341 -17.58 -13.58 5.40
CA LYS A 341 -17.16 -12.20 5.17
C LYS A 341 -15.63 -12.09 5.16
N VAL A 342 -15.07 -11.55 4.08
CA VAL A 342 -13.63 -11.49 3.82
C VAL A 342 -13.20 -10.08 3.47
N THR A 343 -12.04 -9.68 3.98
CA THR A 343 -11.26 -8.56 3.43
C THR A 343 -9.91 -9.07 2.93
N THR A 344 -9.37 -8.53 1.84
CA THR A 344 -7.99 -8.83 1.43
C THR A 344 -7.00 -7.77 1.88
N THR A 345 -5.75 -8.16 2.14
CA THR A 345 -4.69 -7.24 2.58
C THR A 345 -3.32 -7.58 1.99
N GLY A 346 -2.47 -6.55 1.92
CA GLY A 346 -1.03 -6.68 1.77
C GLY A 346 -0.45 -5.75 0.70
N LEU A 347 0.88 -5.70 0.67
CA LEU A 347 1.66 -4.82 -0.17
C LEU A 347 2.24 -5.50 -1.42
N SER A 348 2.41 -4.74 -2.50
CA SER A 348 3.02 -5.22 -3.76
C SER A 348 2.14 -6.24 -4.46
N TYR A 349 2.67 -7.42 -4.82
CA TYR A 349 1.91 -8.55 -5.38
C TYR A 349 0.64 -8.86 -4.57
N LEU A 350 0.67 -8.70 -3.25
CA LEU A 350 -0.48 -8.95 -2.38
C LEU A 350 -1.58 -7.89 -2.62
N GLY A 351 -1.18 -6.63 -2.79
CA GLY A 351 -2.07 -5.54 -3.20
C GLY A 351 -2.55 -5.71 -4.64
N THR A 352 -1.70 -6.23 -5.52
CA THR A 352 -2.05 -6.60 -6.90
C THR A 352 -3.15 -7.66 -6.94
N MET A 353 -3.04 -8.71 -6.11
CA MET A 353 -4.08 -9.74 -6.00
C MET A 353 -5.33 -9.21 -5.33
N SER A 354 -5.23 -8.25 -4.42
CA SER A 354 -6.40 -7.56 -3.86
C SER A 354 -7.18 -6.80 -4.95
N ASN A 355 -6.48 -6.04 -5.80
CA ASN A 355 -7.07 -5.40 -6.98
C ASN A 355 -7.75 -6.42 -7.90
N ALA A 356 -7.03 -7.48 -8.27
CA ALA A 356 -7.51 -8.48 -9.21
C ALA A 356 -8.69 -9.32 -8.67
N LEU A 357 -8.71 -9.62 -7.37
CA LEU A 357 -9.83 -10.32 -6.75
C LEU A 357 -11.08 -9.45 -6.71
N ALA A 358 -10.92 -8.15 -6.43
CA ALA A 358 -12.04 -7.21 -6.40
C ALA A 358 -12.80 -7.18 -7.74
N THR A 359 -12.08 -7.21 -8.87
CA THR A 359 -12.68 -7.19 -10.22
C THR A 359 -13.40 -8.48 -10.61
N THR A 360 -13.29 -9.55 -9.81
CA THR A 360 -14.12 -10.74 -10.01
C THR A 360 -15.56 -10.55 -9.52
N GLY A 361 -15.80 -9.55 -8.65
CA GLY A 361 -17.10 -9.32 -8.02
C GLY A 361 -17.58 -10.48 -7.14
N VAL A 362 -16.64 -11.29 -6.61
CA VAL A 362 -16.92 -12.49 -5.81
C VAL A 362 -17.72 -12.14 -4.55
N ASP A 363 -18.78 -12.90 -4.30
CA ASP A 363 -19.62 -12.69 -3.13
C ASP A 363 -18.87 -13.12 -1.84
N GLY A 364 -19.00 -12.34 -0.77
CA GLY A 364 -18.28 -12.53 0.49
C GLY A 364 -16.98 -11.72 0.59
N LEU A 365 -16.45 -11.18 -0.51
CA LEU A 365 -15.41 -10.16 -0.46
C LEU A 365 -16.06 -8.79 -0.24
N GLU A 366 -16.00 -8.29 0.99
CA GLU A 366 -16.68 -7.04 1.38
C GLU A 366 -15.78 -5.82 1.27
N MET A 367 -14.47 -6.02 1.42
CA MET A 367 -13.48 -4.95 1.44
C MET A 367 -12.14 -5.43 0.88
N VAL A 368 -11.37 -4.54 0.26
CA VAL A 368 -9.97 -4.78 -0.08
C VAL A 368 -9.10 -3.64 0.44
N ILE A 369 -7.96 -3.99 1.03
CA ILE A 369 -6.89 -3.07 1.43
C ILE A 369 -5.71 -3.34 0.50
N ALA A 370 -5.62 -2.60 -0.59
CA ALA A 370 -4.63 -2.77 -1.65
C ALA A 370 -3.48 -1.79 -1.46
N GLU A 371 -2.34 -2.28 -0.97
CA GLU A 371 -1.18 -1.45 -0.66
C GLU A 371 -0.12 -1.59 -1.76
N ALA A 372 0.30 -0.48 -2.37
CA ALA A 372 1.25 -0.47 -3.50
C ALA A 372 0.98 -1.56 -4.55
N GLY A 373 -0.29 -1.77 -4.90
CA GLY A 373 -0.74 -2.86 -5.77
C GLY A 373 -0.65 -2.49 -7.26
N ILE A 374 -0.25 -3.45 -8.09
CA ILE A 374 -0.31 -3.32 -9.55
C ILE A 374 -1.78 -3.45 -9.98
N SER A 375 -2.20 -2.64 -10.96
CA SER A 375 -3.54 -2.73 -11.57
C SER A 375 -3.49 -3.17 -13.04
N SER A 376 -2.33 -3.02 -13.68
CA SER A 376 -2.03 -3.53 -15.01
C SER A 376 -0.55 -3.93 -15.06
N TRP A 377 -0.29 -5.21 -15.34
CA TRP A 377 1.08 -5.75 -15.34
C TRP A 377 1.97 -5.16 -16.44
N TYR A 378 1.36 -4.59 -17.50
CA TYR A 378 2.10 -3.83 -18.50
C TYR A 378 2.81 -2.64 -17.85
N ASP A 379 2.10 -1.84 -17.04
CA ASP A 379 2.62 -0.59 -16.49
C ASP A 379 3.72 -0.80 -15.43
N TYR A 380 3.81 -2.03 -14.90
CA TYR A 380 4.88 -2.43 -13.99
C TYR A 380 6.21 -2.67 -14.73
N TYR A 381 6.17 -3.31 -15.90
CA TYR A 381 7.38 -3.71 -16.65
C TYR A 381 7.59 -2.94 -17.96
N ARG A 382 6.68 -2.06 -18.34
CA ARG A 382 6.64 -1.31 -19.60
C ARG A 382 6.06 0.09 -19.37
N GLU A 383 6.25 0.95 -20.35
CA GLU A 383 5.63 2.27 -20.43
C GLU A 383 5.62 2.74 -21.88
N ASN A 384 4.48 3.17 -22.41
CA ASN A 384 4.37 3.81 -23.73
C ASN A 384 5.16 3.12 -24.87
N GLY A 385 4.99 1.80 -25.00
CA GLY A 385 5.67 0.97 -26.01
C GLY A 385 7.13 0.67 -25.71
N LEU A 386 7.60 0.87 -24.48
CA LEU A 386 9.01 0.70 -24.10
C LEU A 386 9.18 -0.30 -22.97
N LEU A 387 10.31 -1.02 -22.97
CA LEU A 387 10.80 -1.72 -21.79
C LEU A 387 11.18 -0.72 -20.71
N VAL A 388 10.52 -0.79 -19.55
CA VAL A 388 10.77 0.08 -18.40
C VAL A 388 10.74 -0.79 -17.14
N SER A 389 11.92 -1.11 -16.64
CA SER A 389 12.09 -1.95 -15.44
C SER A 389 11.51 -1.24 -14.20
N PRO A 390 11.02 -1.97 -13.20
CA PRO A 390 10.70 -1.40 -11.89
C PRO A 390 11.93 -0.72 -11.29
N GLY A 391 11.73 0.40 -10.59
CA GLY A 391 12.82 1.15 -9.96
C GLY A 391 13.57 0.30 -8.94
N GLY A 392 14.91 0.29 -9.05
CA GLY A 392 15.77 -0.60 -8.27
C GLY A 392 16.01 -1.99 -8.86
N TYR A 393 15.25 -2.41 -9.88
CA TYR A 393 15.28 -3.78 -10.43
C TYR A 393 15.54 -3.82 -11.96
N PRO A 394 16.65 -3.21 -12.45
CA PRO A 394 16.99 -3.27 -13.88
C PRO A 394 17.16 -4.72 -14.33
N GLY A 395 16.47 -5.10 -15.41
CA GLY A 395 16.56 -6.44 -16.00
C GLY A 395 15.41 -7.37 -15.61
N GLU A 396 14.62 -7.01 -14.61
CA GLU A 396 13.45 -7.79 -14.21
C GLU A 396 12.37 -7.79 -15.32
N ASN A 397 11.60 -8.88 -15.39
CA ASN A 397 10.34 -8.95 -16.12
C ASN A 397 9.40 -9.99 -15.49
N LEU A 398 8.24 -10.20 -16.11
CA LEU A 398 7.26 -11.12 -15.56
C LEU A 398 7.76 -12.58 -15.54
N ASP A 399 8.67 -12.99 -16.41
CA ASP A 399 9.26 -14.34 -16.40
C ASP A 399 10.23 -14.53 -15.22
N THR A 400 11.06 -13.54 -14.91
CA THR A 400 11.93 -13.58 -13.73
C THR A 400 11.10 -13.63 -12.45
N LEU A 401 10.02 -12.84 -12.36
CA LEU A 401 9.11 -12.89 -11.21
C LEU A 401 8.33 -14.22 -11.14
N THR A 402 7.97 -14.80 -12.28
CA THR A 402 7.36 -16.14 -12.37
C THR A 402 8.31 -17.18 -11.79
N GLU A 403 9.57 -17.17 -12.20
CA GLU A 403 10.59 -18.08 -11.67
C GLU A 403 10.84 -17.84 -10.17
N PHE A 404 10.91 -16.57 -9.75
CA PHE A 404 11.09 -16.17 -8.36
C PHE A 404 9.97 -16.70 -7.45
N THR A 405 8.73 -16.73 -7.94
CA THR A 405 7.55 -17.14 -7.17
C THR A 405 7.11 -18.58 -7.42
N TYR A 406 7.76 -19.33 -8.33
CA TYR A 406 7.51 -20.75 -8.55
C TYR A 406 8.13 -21.63 -7.44
N SER A 407 7.60 -21.50 -6.22
CA SER A 407 8.13 -22.18 -5.04
C SER A 407 7.76 -23.67 -4.96
N ARG A 408 6.90 -24.18 -5.86
CA ARG A 408 6.69 -25.63 -6.02
C ARG A 408 8.01 -26.35 -6.34
N ALA A 409 8.92 -25.71 -7.08
CA ALA A 409 10.26 -26.21 -7.39
C ALA A 409 11.15 -26.42 -6.16
N LEU A 410 10.87 -25.78 -5.03
CA LEU A 410 11.66 -25.93 -3.80
C LEU A 410 11.42 -27.30 -3.14
N LEU A 411 10.35 -28.01 -3.51
CA LEU A 411 10.12 -29.39 -3.13
C LEU A 411 10.82 -30.32 -4.12
N ALA A 412 11.93 -30.94 -3.71
CA ALA A 412 12.76 -31.76 -4.59
C ALA A 412 11.97 -32.86 -5.34
N GLY A 413 10.97 -33.46 -4.70
CA GLY A 413 10.09 -34.44 -5.33
C GLY A 413 9.18 -33.86 -6.42
N GLU A 414 8.63 -32.67 -6.18
CA GLU A 414 7.83 -31.94 -7.18
C GLU A 414 8.72 -31.49 -8.35
N TYR A 415 9.89 -30.93 -8.04
CA TYR A 415 10.88 -30.54 -9.04
C TYR A 415 11.20 -31.69 -10.01
N LEU A 416 11.51 -32.88 -9.49
CA LEU A 416 11.82 -34.05 -10.32
C LEU A 416 10.67 -34.46 -11.25
N ARG A 417 9.41 -34.23 -10.86
CA ARG A 417 8.24 -34.61 -11.64
C ARG A 417 7.84 -33.57 -12.69
N HIS A 418 7.92 -32.29 -12.35
CA HIS A 418 7.27 -31.23 -13.14
C HIS A 418 8.23 -30.26 -13.83
N GLN A 419 9.54 -30.29 -13.50
CA GLN A 419 10.49 -29.27 -13.99
C GLN A 419 10.53 -29.16 -15.51
N LYS A 420 10.45 -30.29 -16.23
CA LYS A 420 10.51 -30.28 -17.70
C LYS A 420 9.34 -29.50 -18.31
N ASP A 421 8.13 -29.79 -17.85
CA ASP A 421 6.91 -29.20 -18.38
C ASP A 421 6.79 -27.73 -17.94
N TYR A 422 7.20 -27.43 -16.70
CA TYR A 422 7.30 -26.06 -16.22
C TYR A 422 8.28 -25.21 -17.03
N GLN A 423 9.46 -25.74 -17.40
CA GLN A 423 10.42 -25.00 -18.23
C GLN A 423 9.91 -24.79 -19.67
N ALA A 424 9.10 -25.70 -20.20
CA ALA A 424 8.40 -25.47 -21.46
C ALA A 424 7.39 -24.34 -21.34
N TYR A 425 6.57 -24.35 -20.28
CA TYR A 425 5.62 -23.29 -19.96
C TYR A 425 6.31 -21.93 -19.77
N LEU A 426 7.37 -21.85 -18.98
CA LEU A 426 8.12 -20.62 -18.74
C LEU A 426 8.67 -20.04 -20.05
N LYS A 427 9.15 -20.89 -20.96
CA LYS A 427 9.64 -20.46 -22.27
C LYS A 427 8.52 -19.88 -23.15
N GLU A 428 7.33 -20.46 -23.11
CA GLU A 428 6.15 -19.91 -23.80
C GLU A 428 5.79 -18.54 -23.23
N LEU A 429 5.74 -18.41 -21.90
CA LEU A 429 5.51 -17.15 -21.20
C LEU A 429 6.56 -16.09 -21.55
N SER A 430 7.86 -16.41 -21.48
CA SER A 430 8.96 -15.50 -21.89
C SER A 430 8.85 -15.03 -23.34
N THR A 431 8.33 -15.88 -24.23
CA THR A 431 8.09 -15.51 -25.62
C THR A 431 6.92 -14.53 -25.74
N ALA A 432 5.82 -14.78 -25.02
CA ALA A 432 4.61 -13.94 -25.04
C ALA A 432 4.80 -12.55 -24.41
N ILE A 433 5.71 -12.42 -23.44
CA ILE A 433 6.15 -11.13 -22.85
C ILE A 433 6.67 -10.14 -23.90
N ASP A 434 7.20 -10.65 -25.02
CA ASP A 434 7.78 -9.90 -26.13
C ASP A 434 8.67 -8.73 -25.69
N ARG A 435 9.70 -9.05 -24.91
CA ARG A 435 10.70 -8.04 -24.47
C ARG A 435 11.33 -7.31 -25.65
N LYS A 436 11.46 -7.98 -26.79
CA LYS A 436 12.15 -7.47 -27.97
C LYS A 436 11.53 -6.16 -28.48
N HIS A 437 10.20 -6.06 -28.51
CA HIS A 437 9.52 -4.86 -29.01
C HIS A 437 9.02 -3.96 -27.87
N GLY A 438 8.63 -4.52 -26.72
CA GLY A 438 8.14 -3.75 -25.57
C GLY A 438 6.73 -3.17 -25.74
N ASP A 439 6.04 -3.54 -26.82
CA ASP A 439 4.68 -3.12 -27.11
C ASP A 439 3.63 -3.81 -26.24
N TYR A 440 2.45 -3.19 -26.18
CA TYR A 440 1.27 -3.84 -25.63
C TYR A 440 0.85 -5.01 -26.53
N ASN A 441 0.26 -6.05 -25.95
CA ASN A 441 -0.23 -7.21 -26.70
C ASN A 441 -1.29 -7.96 -25.87
N GLN A 442 -1.86 -9.03 -26.43
CA GLN A 442 -2.89 -9.80 -25.73
C GLN A 442 -2.40 -10.37 -24.37
N PHE A 443 -1.15 -10.80 -24.26
CA PHE A 443 -0.61 -11.35 -23.02
C PHE A 443 -0.62 -10.32 -21.87
N TRP A 444 -0.32 -9.06 -22.18
CA TRP A 444 -0.45 -7.94 -21.24
C TRP A 444 -1.91 -7.54 -21.01
N HIS A 445 -2.74 -7.61 -22.05
CA HIS A 445 -4.16 -7.33 -21.96
C HIS A 445 -4.91 -8.28 -21.03
N ASP A 446 -4.57 -9.58 -21.04
CA ASP A 446 -5.12 -10.59 -20.13
C ASP A 446 -4.70 -10.39 -18.66
N ARG A 447 -3.78 -9.44 -18.41
CA ARG A 447 -3.23 -9.06 -17.10
C ARG A 447 -3.51 -7.60 -16.75
N ASN A 448 -4.51 -7.00 -17.38
CA ASN A 448 -4.99 -5.66 -17.07
C ASN A 448 -6.31 -5.77 -16.29
N TYR A 449 -6.31 -5.38 -15.01
CA TYR A 449 -7.51 -5.47 -14.15
C TYR A 449 -8.41 -4.25 -14.29
N VAL A 450 -7.87 -3.12 -14.74
CA VAL A 450 -8.60 -1.85 -14.90
C VAL A 450 -9.81 -2.02 -15.82
N GLN A 451 -9.69 -2.86 -16.85
CA GLN A 451 -10.79 -3.14 -17.79
C GLN A 451 -12.02 -3.82 -17.16
N PHE A 452 -11.92 -4.26 -15.91
CA PHE A 452 -12.97 -4.96 -15.16
C PHE A 452 -13.32 -4.23 -13.85
N ALA A 453 -12.90 -2.96 -13.71
CA ALA A 453 -13.17 -2.15 -12.51
C ALA A 453 -14.68 -1.93 -12.26
N ASP A 454 -15.50 -1.98 -13.33
CA ASP A 454 -16.96 -1.89 -13.28
C ASP A 454 -17.63 -3.06 -12.51
N ARG A 455 -16.92 -4.17 -12.32
CA ARG A 455 -17.41 -5.36 -11.60
C ARG A 455 -17.17 -5.31 -10.10
N VAL A 456 -16.38 -4.35 -9.62
CA VAL A 456 -16.00 -4.26 -8.22
C VAL A 456 -17.22 -3.90 -7.37
N LYS A 457 -17.48 -4.74 -6.35
CA LYS A 457 -18.56 -4.55 -5.36
C LYS A 457 -18.03 -4.22 -3.96
N ALA A 458 -16.82 -4.67 -3.65
CA ALA A 458 -16.19 -4.50 -2.35
C ALA A 458 -15.79 -3.03 -2.11
N THR A 459 -15.86 -2.56 -0.87
CA THR A 459 -15.24 -1.28 -0.47
C THR A 459 -13.72 -1.34 -0.71
N VAL A 460 -13.13 -0.28 -1.26
CA VAL A 460 -11.72 -0.28 -1.63
C VAL A 460 -10.94 0.75 -0.82
N VAL A 461 -9.88 0.31 -0.13
CA VAL A 461 -8.91 1.19 0.51
C VAL A 461 -7.55 0.96 -0.13
N PHE A 462 -6.99 2.02 -0.72
CA PHE A 462 -5.65 2.02 -1.27
C PHE A 462 -4.67 2.65 -0.29
N THR A 463 -3.44 2.14 -0.27
CA THR A 463 -2.27 2.91 0.19
C THR A 463 -1.25 2.93 -0.94
N HIS A 464 -0.63 4.08 -1.21
CA HIS A 464 0.41 4.16 -2.22
C HIS A 464 1.41 5.28 -1.95
N GLY A 465 2.67 5.02 -2.28
CA GLY A 465 3.76 5.96 -2.12
C GLY A 465 3.99 6.85 -3.35
N SER A 466 4.06 8.17 -3.16
CA SER A 466 4.45 9.14 -4.19
C SER A 466 5.91 9.00 -4.62
N GLN A 467 6.72 8.26 -3.85
CA GLN A 467 8.12 7.94 -4.15
C GLN A 467 8.31 6.44 -4.40
N ASP A 468 7.23 5.68 -4.61
CA ASP A 468 7.30 4.29 -5.02
C ASP A 468 7.59 4.21 -6.52
N TRP A 469 8.88 4.08 -6.85
CA TRP A 469 9.32 3.86 -8.22
C TRP A 469 9.41 2.39 -8.60
N ASN A 470 9.14 1.48 -7.65
CA ASN A 470 8.99 0.04 -7.93
C ASN A 470 7.61 -0.18 -8.53
N VAL A 471 6.55 -0.15 -7.71
CA VAL A 471 5.18 -0.14 -8.21
C VAL A 471 4.76 1.30 -8.42
N LYS A 472 4.93 1.78 -9.65
CA LYS A 472 4.75 3.19 -9.99
C LYS A 472 3.32 3.69 -9.69
N PRO A 473 3.13 4.97 -9.32
CA PRO A 473 1.82 5.51 -8.93
C PRO A 473 0.72 5.43 -9.99
N ILE A 474 1.07 5.26 -11.28
CA ILE A 474 0.07 5.04 -12.34
C ILE A 474 -0.89 3.89 -11.98
N ASN A 475 -0.41 2.87 -11.27
CA ASN A 475 -1.21 1.71 -10.90
C ASN A 475 -2.38 2.05 -9.99
N VAL A 476 -2.15 2.83 -8.92
CA VAL A 476 -3.25 3.25 -8.05
C VAL A 476 -4.11 4.30 -8.73
N TYR A 477 -3.51 5.23 -9.48
CA TYR A 477 -4.23 6.30 -10.16
C TYR A 477 -5.27 5.75 -11.15
N GLN A 478 -4.88 4.80 -12.00
CA GLN A 478 -5.79 4.26 -13.01
C GLN A 478 -6.90 3.41 -12.40
N MET A 479 -6.60 2.60 -11.38
CA MET A 479 -7.63 1.80 -10.72
C MET A 479 -8.60 2.70 -9.96
N PHE A 480 -8.09 3.65 -9.17
CA PHE A 480 -8.91 4.58 -8.39
C PHE A 480 -9.90 5.36 -9.28
N ASN A 481 -9.44 5.83 -10.44
CA ASN A 481 -10.28 6.56 -11.39
C ASN A 481 -11.20 5.66 -12.24
N ALA A 482 -10.88 4.38 -12.43
CA ALA A 482 -11.73 3.43 -13.15
C ALA A 482 -12.86 2.82 -12.30
N LEU A 483 -12.74 2.86 -10.97
CA LEU A 483 -13.79 2.37 -10.06
C LEU A 483 -15.07 3.22 -10.15
N PRO A 484 -16.27 2.60 -10.11
CA PRO A 484 -17.55 3.31 -10.17
C PRO A 484 -17.66 4.42 -9.12
N ASP A 485 -18.23 5.57 -9.49
CA ASP A 485 -18.38 6.72 -8.58
C ASP A 485 -19.30 6.43 -7.38
N THR A 486 -20.19 5.44 -7.51
CA THR A 486 -21.08 4.99 -6.42
C THR A 486 -20.39 4.07 -5.41
N LEU A 487 -19.19 3.58 -5.70
CA LEU A 487 -18.45 2.68 -4.84
C LEU A 487 -17.71 3.48 -3.76
N GLU A 488 -17.76 3.00 -2.52
CA GLU A 488 -16.95 3.55 -1.44
C GLU A 488 -15.47 3.20 -1.70
N LYS A 489 -14.68 4.22 -2.06
CA LYS A 489 -13.25 4.12 -2.37
C LYS A 489 -12.45 5.17 -1.62
N HIS A 490 -11.32 4.76 -1.07
CA HIS A 490 -10.43 5.61 -0.26
C HIS A 490 -8.98 5.43 -0.68
N LEU A 491 -8.18 6.49 -0.56
CA LEU A 491 -6.74 6.48 -0.83
C LEU A 491 -5.95 7.18 0.28
N PHE A 492 -5.01 6.47 0.88
CA PHE A 492 -3.92 7.06 1.65
C PHE A 492 -2.69 7.24 0.74
N PHE A 493 -2.42 8.48 0.33
CA PHE A 493 -1.28 8.79 -0.55
C PHE A 493 -0.14 9.39 0.26
N HIS A 494 0.93 8.61 0.47
CA HIS A 494 2.05 8.98 1.34
C HIS A 494 3.34 9.28 0.58
N ASN A 495 4.33 9.93 1.21
CA ASN A 495 5.62 10.24 0.57
C ASN A 495 6.67 9.12 0.66
N GLY A 496 6.28 7.95 1.19
CA GLY A 496 7.10 6.76 1.21
C GLY A 496 7.36 6.18 -0.19
N ALA A 497 8.34 5.27 -0.28
CA ALA A 497 8.51 4.38 -1.43
C ALA A 497 7.64 3.11 -1.27
N HIS A 498 8.18 1.95 -1.63
CA HIS A 498 7.51 0.65 -1.55
C HIS A 498 7.47 0.10 -0.12
N VAL A 499 6.64 0.71 0.75
CA VAL A 499 6.61 0.46 2.20
C VAL A 499 5.18 0.46 2.76
N TYR A 500 4.96 -0.29 3.84
CA TYR A 500 3.73 -0.22 4.63
C TYR A 500 3.64 1.07 5.46
N MET A 501 2.40 1.48 5.80
CA MET A 501 2.12 2.65 6.64
C MET A 501 1.38 2.37 7.95
N ASN A 502 0.95 1.14 8.20
CA ASN A 502 0.11 0.77 9.35
C ASN A 502 0.73 1.07 10.73
N ALA A 503 2.07 1.10 10.81
CA ALA A 503 2.83 1.36 12.02
C ALA A 503 3.49 2.75 12.06
N TRP A 504 2.91 3.74 11.39
CA TRP A 504 3.44 5.11 11.38
C TRP A 504 2.92 5.94 12.54
N GLN A 505 3.77 6.79 13.15
CA GLN A 505 3.39 7.62 14.28
C GLN A 505 2.35 8.70 13.91
N SER A 506 2.46 9.29 12.73
CA SER A 506 1.64 10.45 12.33
C SER A 506 0.18 10.16 12.01
N ILE A 507 -0.22 8.91 11.81
CA ILE A 507 -1.57 8.59 11.33
C ILE A 507 -2.14 7.31 11.95
N ASP A 508 -3.41 7.36 12.33
CA ASP A 508 -4.18 6.26 12.94
C ASP A 508 -4.80 5.30 11.91
N PHE A 509 -3.96 4.83 10.97
CA PHE A 509 -4.38 3.96 9.86
C PHE A 509 -5.00 2.64 10.34
N ARG A 510 -4.32 1.88 11.22
CA ARG A 510 -4.83 0.58 11.70
C ARG A 510 -6.12 0.72 12.50
N GLU A 511 -6.29 1.82 13.24
CA GLU A 511 -7.50 2.13 13.99
C GLU A 511 -8.66 2.51 13.05
N SER A 512 -8.36 3.20 11.95
CA SER A 512 -9.31 3.48 10.87
C SER A 512 -9.75 2.18 10.17
N MET A 513 -8.80 1.28 9.90
CA MET A 513 -9.10 -0.04 9.34
C MET A 513 -9.93 -0.89 10.30
N ASN A 514 -9.67 -0.83 11.61
CA ASN A 514 -10.49 -1.50 12.62
C ASN A 514 -11.96 -1.05 12.54
N ALA A 515 -12.21 0.26 12.46
CA ALA A 515 -13.55 0.81 12.36
C ALA A 515 -14.27 0.33 11.07
N LEU A 516 -13.59 0.38 9.93
CA LEU A 516 -14.15 -0.14 8.67
C LEU A 516 -14.39 -1.64 8.71
N ILE A 517 -13.45 -2.43 9.23
CA ILE A 517 -13.61 -3.89 9.35
C ILE A 517 -14.79 -4.24 10.27
N CYS A 518 -14.95 -3.55 11.39
CA CYS A 518 -16.12 -3.74 12.25
C CYS A 518 -17.43 -3.42 11.51
N GLN A 519 -17.43 -2.38 10.67
CA GLN A 519 -18.59 -2.05 9.86
C GLN A 519 -18.88 -3.09 8.77
N LYS A 520 -17.88 -3.44 7.95
CA LYS A 520 -18.05 -4.26 6.74
C LYS A 520 -18.12 -5.76 7.02
N LEU A 521 -17.31 -6.26 7.96
CA LEU A 521 -17.21 -7.69 8.24
C LEU A 521 -18.06 -8.14 9.43
N LEU A 522 -18.25 -7.28 10.44
CA LEU A 522 -19.04 -7.59 11.64
C LEU A 522 -20.45 -6.97 11.61
N GLY A 523 -20.76 -6.14 10.60
CA GLY A 523 -22.08 -5.51 10.46
C GLY A 523 -22.38 -4.47 11.54
N LEU A 524 -21.36 -3.90 12.18
CA LEU A 524 -21.54 -2.89 13.22
C LEU A 524 -21.96 -1.55 12.60
N GLU A 525 -23.14 -1.05 12.96
CA GLU A 525 -23.60 0.29 12.61
C GLU A 525 -22.86 1.35 13.43
N ASN A 526 -21.57 1.56 13.13
CA ASN A 526 -20.71 2.47 13.89
C ASN A 526 -20.68 3.91 13.33
N GLY A 527 -21.36 4.20 12.22
CA GLY A 527 -21.39 5.53 11.60
C GLY A 527 -20.04 6.03 11.10
N TYR A 528 -19.00 5.17 11.03
CA TYR A 528 -17.69 5.57 10.55
C TYR A 528 -17.72 5.89 9.06
N THR A 529 -17.03 6.97 8.67
CA THR A 529 -16.81 7.35 7.28
C THR A 529 -15.37 7.78 7.14
N LEU A 530 -14.66 7.15 6.19
CA LEU A 530 -13.29 7.52 5.86
C LEU A 530 -13.31 8.55 4.70
N PRO A 531 -12.46 9.60 4.73
CA PRO A 531 -12.33 10.51 3.59
C PRO A 531 -11.90 9.81 2.29
N THR A 532 -12.25 10.39 1.15
CA THR A 532 -11.92 9.84 -0.19
C THR A 532 -10.42 9.80 -0.45
N VAL A 533 -9.70 10.89 -0.22
CA VAL A 533 -8.23 10.93 -0.29
C VAL A 533 -7.66 11.56 0.96
N ILE A 534 -6.72 10.86 1.61
CA ILE A 534 -5.91 11.34 2.71
C ILE A 534 -4.46 11.39 2.22
N TRP A 535 -3.97 12.60 2.00
CA TRP A 535 -2.65 12.86 1.42
C TRP A 535 -1.67 13.35 2.47
N GLN A 536 -0.46 12.76 2.51
CA GLN A 536 0.62 13.25 3.34
C GLN A 536 1.24 14.48 2.69
N ASN A 537 1.09 15.65 3.31
CA ASN A 537 1.64 16.89 2.77
C ASN A 537 3.18 16.82 2.71
N ASN A 538 3.77 17.12 1.55
CA ASN A 538 5.22 17.06 1.32
C ASN A 538 6.02 18.22 1.93
N GLN A 539 5.37 19.29 2.38
CA GLN A 539 5.99 20.53 2.88
C GLN A 539 6.32 20.50 4.38
N SER A 540 5.79 19.53 5.15
CA SER A 540 6.02 19.50 6.60
C SER A 540 5.97 18.09 7.20
N GLU A 541 6.58 17.94 8.38
CA GLU A 541 6.60 16.66 9.08
C GLU A 541 5.18 16.29 9.55
N GLN A 542 4.84 15.00 9.42
CA GLN A 542 3.68 14.38 10.08
C GLN A 542 2.35 15.12 9.86
N THR A 543 2.15 15.70 8.68
CA THR A 543 0.96 16.50 8.36
C THR A 543 0.20 15.82 7.23
N TRP A 544 -1.11 15.65 7.42
CA TRP A 544 -2.00 14.99 6.47
C TRP A 544 -3.19 15.88 6.14
N GLU A 545 -3.58 15.91 4.87
CA GLU A 545 -4.68 16.72 4.36
C GLU A 545 -5.72 15.83 3.67
N VAL A 546 -6.98 16.24 3.73
CA VAL A 546 -8.08 15.57 3.03
C VAL A 546 -8.29 16.24 1.68
N LEU A 547 -8.42 15.43 0.63
CA LEU A 547 -8.72 15.86 -0.73
C LEU A 547 -9.93 15.08 -1.26
N ASP A 548 -10.63 15.67 -2.23
CA ASP A 548 -11.84 15.08 -2.80
C ASP A 548 -11.54 14.00 -3.86
N ASN A 549 -10.40 14.10 -4.54
CA ASN A 549 -10.04 13.22 -5.66
C ASN A 549 -8.51 13.06 -5.82
N PHE A 550 -8.12 12.16 -6.73
CA PHE A 550 -6.75 12.02 -7.20
C PHE A 550 -6.71 12.18 -8.73
N GLY A 551 -6.41 13.40 -9.17
CA GLY A 551 -6.42 13.85 -10.56
C GLY A 551 -7.33 15.07 -10.77
N HIS A 552 -6.76 16.14 -11.33
CA HIS A 552 -7.48 17.34 -11.79
C HIS A 552 -7.38 17.49 -13.32
N ASP A 553 -8.43 18.06 -13.92
CA ASP A 553 -8.48 18.35 -15.37
C ASP A 553 -7.92 19.73 -15.73
N ASN A 554 -7.78 20.62 -14.75
CA ASN A 554 -7.19 21.95 -14.95
C ASN A 554 -5.67 21.87 -14.97
N GLY A 555 -5.03 22.68 -15.80
CA GLY A 555 -3.58 22.67 -15.96
C GLY A 555 -2.95 24.06 -16.08
N LYS A 556 -1.73 24.22 -15.56
CA LYS A 556 -0.87 25.37 -15.83
C LYS A 556 0.13 25.00 -16.92
N ASN A 557 0.09 25.72 -18.02
CA ASN A 557 1.04 25.54 -19.12
C ASN A 557 2.31 26.34 -18.85
N ILE A 558 3.45 25.71 -19.12
CA ILE A 558 4.80 26.29 -19.02
C ILE A 558 5.48 26.04 -20.37
N GLN A 559 5.80 27.12 -21.08
CA GLN A 559 6.57 27.05 -22.33
C GLN A 559 8.01 26.60 -22.03
N LEU A 560 8.55 25.68 -22.83
CA LEU A 560 9.87 25.09 -22.55
C LEU A 560 11.06 25.94 -22.99
N GLY A 561 10.86 26.90 -23.90
CA GLY A 561 11.92 27.81 -24.36
C GLY A 561 11.62 28.40 -25.73
N GLU A 562 12.65 28.98 -26.36
CA GLU A 562 12.52 29.70 -27.65
C GLU A 562 13.45 29.13 -28.74
N ALA A 563 14.24 28.09 -28.43
CA ALA A 563 15.27 27.56 -29.31
C ALA A 563 15.15 26.04 -29.50
N GLU A 564 15.74 25.52 -30.57
CA GLU A 564 15.98 24.09 -30.70
C GLU A 564 17.11 23.65 -29.76
N ALA A 565 16.99 22.46 -29.18
CA ALA A 565 18.04 21.83 -28.39
C ALA A 565 18.12 20.33 -28.73
N SER A 566 19.30 19.73 -28.57
CA SER A 566 19.57 18.35 -28.97
C SER A 566 20.03 17.48 -27.79
N ILE A 567 19.68 16.20 -27.84
CA ILE A 567 20.09 15.15 -26.91
C ILE A 567 20.85 14.10 -27.70
N ALA A 568 22.15 13.97 -27.46
CA ALA A 568 22.93 12.87 -28.00
C ALA A 568 22.68 11.60 -27.18
N ASN A 569 22.27 10.49 -27.82
CA ASN A 569 22.10 9.23 -27.11
C ASN A 569 23.44 8.57 -26.75
N HIS A 570 24.45 8.73 -27.60
CA HIS A 570 25.73 8.07 -27.45
C HIS A 570 26.56 8.63 -26.29
N TYR A 571 27.11 7.74 -25.48
CA TYR A 571 28.15 8.03 -24.50
C TYR A 571 29.45 7.30 -24.88
N GLU A 572 30.57 7.92 -24.57
CA GLU A 572 31.87 7.25 -24.58
C GLU A 572 31.82 5.97 -23.72
N GLU A 573 32.46 4.90 -24.20
CA GLU A 573 32.36 3.54 -23.67
C GLU A 573 32.62 3.44 -22.15
N GLU A 574 33.59 4.21 -21.64
CA GLU A 574 33.92 4.25 -20.22
C GLU A 574 32.74 4.81 -19.39
N THR A 575 32.13 5.90 -19.86
CA THR A 575 30.98 6.54 -19.19
C THR A 575 29.75 5.64 -19.27
N PHE A 576 29.48 5.07 -20.45
CA PHE A 576 28.39 4.13 -20.65
C PHE A 576 28.51 2.92 -19.70
N THR A 577 29.71 2.34 -19.61
CA THR A 577 30.00 1.21 -18.71
C THR A 577 29.85 1.60 -17.24
N LYS A 578 30.32 2.78 -16.83
CA LYS A 578 30.17 3.31 -15.46
C LYS A 578 28.69 3.40 -15.08
N TYR A 579 27.88 4.02 -15.95
CA TYR A 579 26.46 4.18 -15.74
C TYR A 579 25.71 2.84 -15.73
N GLY A 580 26.05 1.91 -16.62
CA GLY A 580 25.46 0.56 -16.64
C GLY A 580 25.75 -0.27 -15.39
N LYS A 581 26.94 -0.14 -14.79
CA LYS A 581 27.31 -0.83 -13.55
C LYS A 581 26.63 -0.24 -12.31
N ALA A 582 26.44 1.07 -12.28
CA ALA A 582 25.87 1.79 -11.14
C ALA A 582 25.01 2.95 -11.64
N TYR A 583 23.72 2.67 -11.88
CA TYR A 583 22.75 3.66 -12.38
C TYR A 583 22.63 4.89 -11.44
N GLN A 584 22.97 4.77 -10.16
CA GLN A 584 22.98 5.91 -9.25
C GLN A 584 23.98 6.98 -9.71
N SER A 585 25.13 6.58 -10.25
CA SER A 585 26.10 7.54 -10.78
C SER A 585 25.59 8.27 -12.03
N PHE A 586 24.74 7.61 -12.82
CA PHE A 586 24.00 8.26 -13.92
C PHE A 586 23.01 9.28 -13.38
N LYS A 587 22.19 8.91 -12.39
CA LYS A 587 21.22 9.85 -11.78
C LYS A 587 21.90 11.08 -11.17
N ASP A 588 23.01 10.88 -10.48
CA ASP A 588 23.78 11.96 -9.88
C ASP A 588 24.29 12.95 -10.95
N ASP A 589 24.83 12.43 -12.06
CA ASP A 589 25.29 13.25 -13.19
C ASP A 589 24.12 13.87 -13.97
N LEU A 590 23.01 13.15 -14.17
CA LEU A 590 21.80 13.63 -14.84
C LEU A 590 21.21 14.84 -14.11
N PHE A 591 20.98 14.74 -12.80
CA PHE A 591 20.39 15.84 -12.02
C PHE A 591 21.36 17.01 -11.81
N ALA A 592 22.67 16.76 -11.92
CA ALA A 592 23.70 17.78 -11.88
C ALA A 592 23.99 18.43 -13.25
N ASP A 593 23.23 18.10 -14.29
CA ASP A 593 23.41 18.61 -15.66
C ASP A 593 24.80 18.25 -16.24
N LYS A 594 25.21 16.99 -16.06
CA LYS A 594 26.50 16.44 -16.52
C LYS A 594 26.36 15.21 -17.43
N ALA A 595 25.14 14.72 -17.62
CA ALA A 595 24.82 13.67 -18.57
C ALA A 595 24.20 14.28 -19.84
N ASN A 596 24.18 13.53 -20.94
CA ASN A 596 23.51 13.96 -22.17
C ASN A 596 22.00 14.16 -21.94
N ALA A 597 21.57 15.42 -21.84
CA ALA A 597 20.19 15.80 -21.60
C ALA A 597 19.95 17.26 -22.02
N ILE A 598 18.68 17.62 -22.16
CA ILE A 598 18.23 19.01 -22.14
C ILE A 598 17.70 19.29 -20.72
N THR A 599 18.32 20.24 -20.03
CA THR A 599 17.94 20.64 -18.67
C THR A 599 17.33 22.03 -18.69
N LEU A 600 16.11 22.16 -18.17
CA LEU A 600 15.34 23.41 -18.15
C LEU A 600 14.89 23.70 -16.72
N ASP A 601 15.21 24.90 -16.24
CA ASP A 601 14.83 25.36 -14.89
C ASP A 601 13.73 26.44 -14.99
N PHE A 602 12.69 26.29 -14.20
CA PHE A 602 11.55 27.19 -14.12
C PHE A 602 11.35 27.65 -12.67
N GLU A 603 11.05 28.93 -12.48
CA GLU A 603 10.64 29.46 -11.18
C GLU A 603 9.13 29.66 -11.17
N LEU A 604 8.45 29.17 -10.13
CA LEU A 604 7.00 29.30 -10.03
C LEU A 604 6.58 30.72 -9.63
N ASP A 605 5.63 31.29 -10.36
CA ASP A 605 5.06 32.62 -10.07
C ASP A 605 3.93 32.61 -9.02
N GLN A 606 3.43 31.42 -8.65
CA GLN A 606 2.32 31.18 -7.74
C GLN A 606 2.45 29.81 -7.06
N ASP A 607 1.71 29.60 -5.97
CA ASP A 607 1.59 28.29 -5.32
C ASP A 607 0.83 27.32 -6.22
N ILE A 608 1.31 26.07 -6.30
CA ILE A 608 0.72 25.02 -7.13
C ILE A 608 0.69 23.73 -6.32
N GLN A 609 -0.47 23.09 -6.25
CA GLN A 609 -0.59 21.72 -5.77
C GLN A 609 -0.84 20.81 -6.97
N ILE A 610 0.23 20.21 -7.48
CA ILE A 610 0.13 19.23 -8.56
C ILE A 610 -0.80 18.11 -8.07
N ASN A 611 -1.85 17.78 -8.82
CA ASN A 611 -2.74 16.67 -8.55
C ASN A 611 -3.11 15.96 -9.86
N GLY A 612 -2.37 14.89 -10.19
CA GLY A 612 -2.55 14.13 -11.43
C GLY A 612 -1.25 13.94 -12.19
N ARG A 613 -1.34 13.79 -13.51
CA ARG A 613 -0.21 13.51 -14.41
C ARG A 613 0.30 14.79 -15.05
N VAL A 614 1.57 15.13 -14.83
CA VAL A 614 2.23 16.18 -15.61
C VAL A 614 2.29 15.73 -17.06
N HIS A 615 1.83 16.57 -17.98
CA HIS A 615 1.81 16.28 -19.42
C HIS A 615 2.90 17.09 -20.14
N LEU A 616 3.67 16.43 -21.00
CA LEU A 616 4.62 17.06 -21.90
C LEU A 616 4.13 16.92 -23.35
N GLU A 617 3.86 18.05 -23.99
CA GLU A 617 3.63 18.10 -25.43
C GLU A 617 4.93 18.57 -26.08
N LEU A 618 5.60 17.69 -26.83
CA LEU A 618 6.94 17.94 -27.35
C LEU A 618 6.95 17.87 -28.87
N LYS A 619 7.56 18.88 -29.49
CA LYS A 619 7.91 18.89 -30.91
C LYS A 619 9.33 18.34 -31.07
N VAL A 620 9.47 17.13 -31.61
CA VAL A 620 10.73 16.39 -31.65
C VAL A 620 11.02 15.83 -33.04
N LYS A 621 12.29 15.63 -33.39
CA LYS A 621 12.73 14.81 -34.52
C LYS A 621 13.88 13.91 -34.07
N SER A 622 13.99 12.72 -34.68
CA SER A 622 15.14 11.84 -34.47
C SER A 622 16.05 11.89 -35.69
N SER A 623 17.37 11.83 -35.50
CA SER A 623 18.33 11.72 -36.61
C SER A 623 18.27 10.36 -37.32
N THR A 624 17.58 9.38 -36.73
CA THR A 624 17.38 8.03 -37.27
C THR A 624 15.89 7.68 -37.33
N ASN A 625 15.57 6.46 -37.78
CA ASN A 625 14.19 5.99 -37.91
C ASN A 625 13.63 5.33 -36.63
N ARG A 626 14.20 5.68 -35.48
CA ARG A 626 13.83 5.21 -34.15
C ARG A 626 14.21 6.25 -33.11
N GLY A 627 13.73 6.09 -31.89
CA GLY A 627 14.16 6.88 -30.75
C GLY A 627 13.28 6.61 -29.54
N LEU A 628 13.83 6.87 -28.37
CA LEU A 628 13.07 6.89 -27.11
C LEU A 628 13.37 8.20 -26.39
N ILE A 629 12.37 8.73 -25.69
CA ILE A 629 12.53 9.93 -24.87
C ILE A 629 12.10 9.61 -23.44
N SER A 630 12.88 10.10 -22.49
CA SER A 630 12.65 10.03 -21.06
C SER A 630 12.58 11.45 -20.49
N ALA A 631 11.78 11.63 -19.46
CA ALA A 631 11.65 12.90 -18.76
C ALA A 631 11.60 12.71 -17.25
N GLN A 632 12.25 13.60 -16.50
CA GLN A 632 12.05 13.73 -15.05
C GLN A 632 11.80 15.19 -14.68
N VAL A 633 10.85 15.40 -13.76
CA VAL A 633 10.57 16.69 -13.15
C VAL A 633 11.01 16.64 -11.69
N LEU A 634 11.86 17.58 -11.29
CA LEU A 634 12.39 17.71 -9.95
C LEU A 634 12.03 19.06 -9.34
N GLU A 635 11.78 19.08 -8.04
CA GLU A 635 11.92 20.29 -7.25
C GLU A 635 13.40 20.48 -6.88
N LEU A 636 13.95 21.67 -7.12
CA LEU A 636 15.29 22.06 -6.70
C LEU A 636 15.22 22.96 -5.46
N GLY A 637 16.11 22.71 -4.51
CA GLY A 637 16.27 23.56 -3.34
C GLY A 637 16.98 22.84 -2.22
N ASP A 638 17.93 23.52 -1.59
CA ASP A 638 18.57 23.06 -0.36
C ASP A 638 17.59 23.26 0.81
N LYS A 639 16.64 22.34 0.94
CA LYS A 639 15.60 22.33 1.99
C LYS A 639 15.31 20.92 2.49
N LYS A 640 14.43 20.80 3.48
CA LYS A 640 14.01 19.51 4.01
C LYS A 640 12.92 18.89 3.12
N TYR A 641 13.01 17.58 2.92
CA TYR A 641 12.03 16.76 2.23
C TYR A 641 11.76 15.50 3.05
N LEU A 642 10.58 14.90 2.89
CA LEU A 642 10.29 13.59 3.47
C LEU A 642 11.15 12.53 2.77
N ALA A 643 12.01 11.85 3.52
CA ALA A 643 12.78 10.73 3.02
C ALA A 643 11.85 9.54 2.80
N PRO A 644 12.02 8.76 1.71
CA PRO A 644 11.02 7.79 1.29
C PRO A 644 11.01 6.48 2.11
N ILE A 645 12.01 6.28 2.99
CA ILE A 645 12.11 5.08 3.83
C ILE A 645 11.83 5.45 5.29
N PRO A 646 10.83 4.83 5.94
CA PRO A 646 10.43 5.16 7.31
C PRO A 646 11.49 4.69 8.31
N ALA A 647 11.93 5.61 9.17
CA ALA A 647 12.90 5.32 10.21
C ALA A 647 12.20 4.82 11.47
N LEU A 648 12.92 3.99 12.23
CA LEU A 648 12.49 3.55 13.56
C LEU A 648 12.31 4.76 14.49
N LYS A 649 11.19 4.78 15.21
CA LYS A 649 10.94 5.70 16.33
C LYS A 649 11.04 4.96 17.66
N ARG A 650 10.34 3.82 17.80
CA ARG A 650 10.32 2.98 19.01
C ARG A 650 10.02 1.51 18.66
N MET A 651 10.37 0.58 19.55
CA MET A 651 10.17 -0.88 19.40
C MET A 651 9.17 -1.40 20.45
N ASN A 652 7.91 -0.97 20.39
CA ASN A 652 6.90 -1.32 21.40
C ASN A 652 5.45 -1.10 20.92
N LEU A 653 5.19 -1.18 19.61
CA LEU A 653 3.83 -1.10 19.10
C LEU A 653 3.16 -2.46 19.28
N ASP A 654 2.33 -2.63 20.31
CA ASP A 654 1.66 -3.90 20.61
C ASP A 654 0.43 -4.09 19.72
N ASN A 655 0.28 -5.29 19.15
CA ASN A 655 -0.86 -5.64 18.31
C ASN A 655 -1.97 -6.38 19.07
N GLY A 656 -1.78 -6.68 20.36
CA GLY A 656 -2.81 -7.25 21.22
C GLY A 656 -2.48 -7.07 22.70
N ARG A 657 -2.04 -8.16 23.34
CA ARG A 657 -1.56 -8.18 24.73
C ARG A 657 -0.23 -8.92 24.76
N LEU A 658 0.87 -8.18 24.62
CA LEU A 658 2.20 -8.72 24.33
C LEU A 658 2.20 -9.63 23.10
N PHE A 659 1.47 -9.22 22.06
CA PHE A 659 1.26 -10.02 20.87
C PHE A 659 1.83 -9.32 19.64
N LYS A 660 2.82 -9.97 19.02
CA LYS A 660 3.38 -9.54 17.72
C LYS A 660 3.77 -8.06 17.70
N GLU A 661 4.53 -7.63 18.71
CA GLU A 661 5.02 -6.26 18.79
C GLU A 661 5.83 -5.88 17.55
N GLU A 662 5.68 -4.65 17.10
CA GLU A 662 6.39 -4.12 15.95
C GLU A 662 7.02 -2.74 16.20
N ALA A 663 7.81 -2.32 15.21
CA ALA A 663 8.46 -1.02 15.22
C ALA A 663 7.46 0.10 14.89
N LEU A 664 7.30 1.06 15.80
CA LEU A 664 6.73 2.36 15.45
C LEU A 664 7.72 3.09 14.54
N ARG A 665 7.24 3.61 13.40
CA ARG A 665 8.09 4.29 12.41
C ARG A 665 7.53 5.64 11.98
N GLU A 666 8.32 6.39 11.23
CA GLU A 666 7.88 7.61 10.55
C GLU A 666 8.84 7.97 9.42
N LEU A 667 8.35 8.65 8.37
CA LEU A 667 9.21 9.24 7.35
C LEU A 667 10.05 10.39 7.94
N PRO A 668 11.39 10.32 7.89
CA PRO A 668 12.23 11.42 8.35
C PRO A 668 12.12 12.63 7.43
N PHE A 669 12.05 13.85 7.97
CA PHE A 669 12.13 15.08 7.19
C PHE A 669 13.58 15.61 7.19
N LYS A 670 14.29 15.36 6.09
CA LYS A 670 15.75 15.52 6.00
C LYS A 670 16.14 16.51 4.92
N GLN A 671 17.22 17.25 5.18
CA GLN A 671 17.84 18.14 4.21
C GLN A 671 18.27 17.37 2.95
N ALA A 672 17.89 17.87 1.78
CA ALA A 672 18.38 17.40 0.49
C ALA A 672 18.44 18.59 -0.49
N LYS A 673 19.09 18.40 -1.65
CA LYS A 673 19.23 19.45 -2.67
C LYS A 673 18.09 19.48 -3.69
N TYR A 674 17.35 18.37 -3.81
CA TYR A 674 16.28 18.20 -4.77
C TYR A 674 15.36 17.05 -4.36
N ARG A 675 14.20 16.97 -5.02
CA ARG A 675 13.25 15.86 -4.97
C ARG A 675 12.72 15.56 -6.36
N VAL A 676 12.79 14.30 -6.80
CA VAL A 676 12.08 13.86 -8.01
C VAL A 676 10.58 13.85 -7.69
N ILE A 677 9.81 14.63 -8.44
CA ILE A 677 8.36 14.74 -8.32
C ILE A 677 7.69 13.66 -9.17
N THR A 678 8.11 13.57 -10.44
CA THR A 678 7.55 12.63 -11.40
C THR A 678 8.54 12.34 -12.54
N LYS A 679 8.34 11.24 -13.25
CA LYS A 679 9.11 10.82 -14.42
C LYS A 679 8.25 10.01 -15.39
N GLY A 680 8.73 9.81 -16.61
CA GLY A 680 8.07 8.97 -17.60
C GLY A 680 8.93 8.73 -18.84
N HIS A 681 8.54 7.73 -19.64
CA HIS A 681 9.30 7.27 -20.80
C HIS A 681 8.38 6.99 -21.98
N LEU A 682 8.86 7.18 -23.22
CA LEU A 682 8.09 6.90 -24.44
C LEU A 682 8.97 6.45 -25.60
N ASN A 683 8.47 5.47 -26.37
CA ASN A 683 9.03 5.11 -27.67
C ASN A 683 8.41 6.00 -28.75
N LEU A 684 9.22 6.67 -29.58
CA LEU A 684 8.72 7.60 -30.62
C LEU A 684 7.84 6.90 -31.68
N GLN A 685 7.94 5.59 -31.80
CA GLN A 685 7.09 4.78 -32.67
C GLN A 685 5.69 4.55 -32.09
N ASN A 686 5.50 4.76 -30.77
CA ASN A 686 4.21 4.68 -30.06
C ASN A 686 3.72 6.08 -29.62
N ARG A 687 4.02 7.10 -30.45
CA ARG A 687 3.79 8.52 -30.12
C ARG A 687 2.33 8.95 -29.97
N LYS A 688 1.37 8.16 -30.47
CA LYS A 688 -0.06 8.46 -30.37
C LYS A 688 -0.71 7.74 -29.21
N ASP A 689 -0.51 6.42 -29.12
CA ASP A 689 -1.11 5.55 -28.12
C ASP A 689 -0.38 4.19 -28.05
N LEU A 690 -0.86 3.30 -27.17
CA LEU A 690 -0.28 1.97 -26.95
C LEU A 690 -0.59 0.95 -28.06
N LEU A 691 -1.63 1.16 -28.85
CA LEU A 691 -2.14 0.20 -29.84
C LEU A 691 -1.71 0.54 -31.27
N THR A 692 -1.16 1.72 -31.50
CA THR A 692 -0.70 2.17 -32.82
C THR A 692 0.82 2.30 -32.83
N ILE A 693 1.47 1.55 -33.74
CA ILE A 693 2.90 1.67 -34.03
C ILE A 693 3.05 2.39 -35.36
N GLU A 694 3.82 3.47 -35.37
CA GLU A 694 4.08 4.25 -36.58
C GLU A 694 5.57 4.36 -36.87
N ASP A 695 5.91 4.43 -38.16
CA ASP A 695 7.27 4.74 -38.60
C ASP A 695 7.73 6.10 -38.06
N VAL A 696 9.04 6.19 -37.82
CA VAL A 696 9.74 7.44 -37.54
C VAL A 696 10.58 7.77 -38.78
N SER A 697 10.27 8.86 -39.45
CA SER A 697 11.10 9.36 -40.56
C SER A 697 12.32 10.13 -40.01
N PRO A 698 13.54 9.78 -40.41
CA PRO A 698 14.73 10.52 -39.98
C PRO A 698 14.65 12.01 -40.32
N ASN A 699 14.96 12.85 -39.34
CA ASN A 699 15.00 14.31 -39.40
C ASN A 699 13.65 15.00 -39.71
N GLU A 700 12.53 14.27 -39.64
CA GLU A 700 11.20 14.87 -39.75
C GLU A 700 10.61 15.19 -38.37
N TRP A 701 9.99 16.36 -38.30
CA TRP A 701 9.37 16.91 -37.11
C TRP A 701 8.04 16.23 -36.78
N MET A 702 7.98 15.52 -35.65
CA MET A 702 6.76 14.97 -35.07
C MET A 702 6.35 15.71 -33.79
N THR A 703 5.10 15.55 -33.40
CA THR A 703 4.59 16.00 -32.09
C THR A 703 4.25 14.76 -31.29
N ILE A 704 4.66 14.71 -30.03
CA ILE A 704 4.38 13.62 -29.10
C ILE A 704 3.74 14.18 -27.83
N GLY A 705 2.87 13.37 -27.21
CA GLY A 705 2.37 13.61 -25.86
C GLY A 705 2.98 12.59 -24.91
N LEU A 706 3.57 13.05 -23.81
CA LEU A 706 4.14 12.20 -22.76
C LEU A 706 3.54 12.58 -21.40
N ASP A 707 2.66 11.73 -20.90
CA ASP A 707 2.15 11.82 -19.54
C ASP A 707 3.10 11.15 -18.55
N LEU A 708 3.60 11.90 -17.57
CA LEU A 708 4.45 11.38 -16.51
C LEU A 708 3.63 10.63 -15.44
N GLN A 709 4.33 9.98 -14.51
CA GLN A 709 3.70 9.31 -13.38
C GLN A 709 2.81 10.27 -12.56
N PRO A 710 1.61 9.86 -12.15
CA PRO A 710 0.71 10.71 -11.38
C PRO A 710 1.24 10.96 -9.97
N THR A 711 0.97 12.15 -9.43
CA THR A 711 1.37 12.51 -8.08
C THR A 711 0.44 13.56 -7.47
N ILE A 712 0.58 13.74 -6.16
CA ILE A 712 0.06 14.88 -5.42
C ILE A 712 1.26 15.56 -4.76
N TYR A 713 1.58 16.78 -5.18
CA TYR A 713 2.79 17.47 -4.75
C TYR A 713 2.58 18.98 -4.69
N LYS A 714 2.77 19.57 -3.50
CA LYS A 714 2.64 21.01 -3.28
C LYS A 714 3.98 21.71 -3.47
N LEU A 715 3.93 22.82 -4.18
CA LEU A 715 5.03 23.75 -4.47
C LEU A 715 4.54 25.17 -4.14
N ASN A 716 5.44 25.99 -3.61
CA ASN A 716 5.14 27.38 -3.30
C ASN A 716 5.68 28.28 -4.42
N LYS A 717 5.14 29.50 -4.50
CA LYS A 717 5.71 30.58 -5.29
C LYS A 717 7.20 30.74 -4.99
N GLY A 718 8.02 30.81 -6.05
CA GLY A 718 9.48 30.92 -5.97
C GLY A 718 10.21 29.58 -5.86
N ASP A 719 9.51 28.46 -5.63
CA ASP A 719 10.12 27.14 -5.77
C ASP A 719 10.57 26.92 -7.22
N LYS A 720 11.68 26.18 -7.39
CA LYS A 720 12.31 25.93 -8.68
C LYS A 720 12.02 24.53 -9.16
N LEU A 721 11.47 24.41 -10.35
CA LEU A 721 11.27 23.14 -11.04
C LEU A 721 12.37 22.94 -12.07
N ARG A 722 12.92 21.73 -12.14
CA ARG A 722 13.83 21.28 -13.19
C ARG A 722 13.14 20.21 -14.02
N LEU A 723 12.97 20.45 -15.32
CA LEU A 723 12.65 19.41 -16.30
C LEU A 723 13.95 18.92 -16.94
N VAL A 724 14.16 17.61 -16.94
CA VAL A 724 15.28 16.97 -17.63
C VAL A 724 14.71 16.07 -18.72
N LEU A 725 14.99 16.37 -19.97
CA LEU A 725 14.67 15.53 -21.14
C LEU A 725 15.93 14.80 -21.60
N TYR A 726 15.85 13.47 -21.75
CA TYR A 726 16.99 12.63 -22.09
C TYR A 726 16.52 11.38 -22.85
N THR A 727 17.44 10.52 -23.28
CA THR A 727 17.10 9.24 -23.93
C THR A 727 17.20 8.10 -22.90
N THR A 728 18.34 7.41 -22.86
CA THR A 728 18.58 6.20 -22.07
C THR A 728 18.55 6.49 -20.58
N ASP A 729 17.64 5.83 -19.86
CA ASP A 729 17.64 5.72 -18.41
C ASP A 729 18.33 4.42 -17.98
N PHE A 730 19.48 4.53 -17.32
CA PHE A 730 20.27 3.37 -16.92
C PHE A 730 19.63 2.54 -15.78
N GLU A 731 18.63 3.06 -15.08
CA GLU A 731 17.83 2.30 -14.12
C GLU A 731 16.68 1.57 -14.81
N HIS A 732 16.02 2.20 -15.77
CA HIS A 732 14.72 1.74 -16.25
C HIS A 732 14.73 1.14 -17.66
N THR A 733 15.30 1.86 -18.63
CA THR A 733 15.10 1.55 -20.05
C THR A 733 16.18 0.63 -20.61
N ILE A 734 15.97 0.11 -21.82
CA ILE A 734 17.03 -0.52 -22.62
C ILE A 734 18.22 0.46 -22.75
N ARG A 735 19.44 -0.07 -22.64
CA ARG A 735 20.69 0.69 -22.73
C ARG A 735 21.24 0.54 -24.14
N ASP A 736 20.67 1.32 -25.06
CA ASP A 736 21.15 1.46 -26.44
C ASP A 736 22.22 2.57 -26.48
N ASN A 737 23.44 2.25 -26.92
CA ASN A 737 24.53 3.22 -27.06
C ASN A 737 24.78 3.64 -28.52
N SER A 738 23.84 3.39 -29.44
CA SER A 738 23.95 3.80 -30.83
C SER A 738 23.93 5.32 -30.98
N ASP A 739 24.63 5.79 -32.02
CA ASP A 739 24.82 7.21 -32.31
C ASP A 739 23.61 7.79 -33.04
N TYR A 740 22.56 8.10 -32.27
CA TYR A 740 21.44 8.90 -32.71
C TYR A 740 21.25 10.13 -31.82
N GLU A 741 20.61 11.15 -32.37
CA GLU A 741 20.31 12.40 -31.70
C GLU A 741 18.81 12.67 -31.77
N LEU A 742 18.24 13.17 -30.68
CA LEU A 742 16.90 13.77 -30.68
C LEU A 742 17.03 15.28 -30.63
N THR A 743 16.38 15.99 -31.55
CA THR A 743 16.26 17.45 -31.48
C THR A 743 14.84 17.81 -31.06
N VAL A 744 14.71 18.69 -30.06
CA VAL A 744 13.45 19.21 -29.55
C VAL A 744 13.34 20.70 -29.90
N ASP A 745 12.23 21.11 -30.51
CA ASP A 745 11.88 22.52 -30.70
C ASP A 745 11.18 23.03 -29.44
N LEU A 746 11.93 23.72 -28.57
CA LEU A 746 11.40 24.21 -27.29
C LEU A 746 10.35 25.31 -27.47
N SER A 747 10.35 26.02 -28.61
CA SER A 747 9.36 27.06 -28.94
C SER A 747 8.00 26.48 -29.32
N GLN A 748 7.95 25.20 -29.67
CA GLN A 748 6.74 24.44 -30.01
C GLN A 748 6.47 23.33 -28.99
N SER A 749 7.09 23.39 -27.81
CA SER A 749 6.95 22.39 -26.76
C SER A 749 6.54 23.03 -25.43
N GLN A 750 5.68 22.34 -24.69
CA GLN A 750 5.13 22.83 -23.42
C GLN A 750 5.00 21.71 -22.37
N MET A 751 5.06 22.10 -21.10
CA MET A 751 4.74 21.26 -19.94
C MET A 751 3.45 21.77 -19.30
N THR A 752 2.53 20.86 -19.00
CA THR A 752 1.28 21.16 -18.29
C THR A 752 1.30 20.53 -16.90
N LEU A 753 1.20 21.36 -15.86
CA LEU A 753 1.08 20.91 -14.47
C LEU A 753 -0.41 20.83 -14.09
N PRO A 754 -0.99 19.65 -13.78
CA PRO A 754 -2.38 19.55 -13.38
C PRO A 754 -2.55 20.05 -11.94
N TYR A 755 -3.43 21.01 -11.66
CA TYR A 755 -3.59 21.59 -10.32
C TYR A 755 -4.96 22.19 -10.06
#